data_AF-A0A1A0R9X2-F1
#
_entry.id   AF-A0A1A0R9X2-F1
#
_cell.length_a   1.000
_cell.length_b   1.000
_cell.length_c   1.000
_cell.angle_alpha   90.00
_cell.angle_beta   90.00
_cell.angle_gamma   90.00
#
_symmetry.space_group_name_H-M   'P 1'
#
loop_
_entity.id
_entity.type
_entity.pdbx_description
1 polymer ?
#
loop_
_entity_poly.entity_id
_entity_poly.type
_entity_poly.pdbx_seq_one_letter_code
_entity_poly.pdbx_strand_id
1 'polypeptide(L)'
;MKLAAAASRLRVFSLRELIVHRRRTLASIAVMAVSAMYLVAILGIFGSITGSVNRLADGVAGIAALEVSGVTDAGFPESVVTDVAKVPGVATAAPMIRMTAPTATEPVLLFGADDRSRALEGALKDAVGVQVQAPTAAEGVRVGPAVGHAKGETFQLGSGTVTVSEVLEGKQLADLNGGHYVLAPLPLAQKVTGRVGQLDSILITTTPGADLATVRDQVTAAVNGRALVATPSSRAARAGDGVKLMNYMALMGAAVALVVGAFLIYTTMTMAIAQRRPVISMLRAIGGRRATIVRDMLAEATILGLIGGTIGSLLGIVLGRLAIGRLPPTMTQGLEARIEYWLPGYAIPVAIAATALTSVAASAMAARQVYKVSPIEALAPVGVSAADNVPRWLRIVTGLAAVAVLAAAILIVFYQPGSVAFVAIAALFTAQIALGFALAGPIVRATAAVARLFGSAGALGAATVERAPRRVWATVMTVLIAVVTTVVITGTNNDMIRSARDVFAPVADVDVWVSANPPDEYATGLLPQGLTQNVTEVPGVANVTEGALGFAVVGGTRVMLDGFAPGSHDALFRALDEKTRDDVLAGRGVVLSQNLGKTLDVRVGDDLQLQTPHGPQQAKVLALVPYFSTVIGTVGMGLDQMRTWFDRPGSTTLQVTAVKGTDPDRLLANVSHVVPAPNHTYDGRTALAGLEAPLHQSMLIANAVWIIVVFVAAVALLNTLTLSVLERRREIGVLRAMGSSRRYTLAMVLAEAAAIGIVGGLLGLLVGLVDQWLFSLVSGDIMNFNVTFRPSPMALVFTLGALAISLLGSLPPARRAARLNIIEAVSVE
;
A
#
# COMPACT_ATOMS: atom_id res chain seq x y z
N MET A 1 12.63 -44.24 18.59
CA MET A 1 11.40 -44.58 19.38
C MET A 1 10.59 -43.36 19.86
N LYS A 2 11.19 -42.35 20.52
CA LYS A 2 10.45 -41.16 21.04
C LYS A 2 9.81 -40.25 19.97
N LEU A 3 10.42 -40.10 18.80
CA LEU A 3 9.88 -39.31 17.67
C LEU A 3 8.69 -40.01 17.00
N ALA A 4 8.77 -41.32 16.76
CA ALA A 4 7.68 -42.12 16.18
C ALA A 4 6.43 -42.14 17.10
N ALA A 5 6.63 -42.28 18.41
CA ALA A 5 5.55 -42.20 19.40
C ALA A 5 4.93 -40.79 19.52
N ALA A 6 5.73 -39.75 19.31
CA ALA A 6 5.22 -38.37 19.24
C ALA A 6 4.43 -38.13 17.94
N ALA A 7 4.91 -38.63 16.81
CA ALA A 7 4.26 -38.50 15.51
C ALA A 7 2.94 -39.28 15.44
N SER A 8 2.91 -40.51 15.98
CA SER A 8 1.67 -41.31 16.05
C SER A 8 0.62 -40.65 16.93
N ARG A 9 1.03 -40.11 18.09
CA ARG A 9 0.13 -39.37 18.98
C ARG A 9 -0.41 -38.09 18.32
N LEU A 10 0.46 -37.33 17.66
CA LEU A 10 0.06 -36.12 16.94
C LEU A 10 -0.90 -36.43 15.78
N ARG A 11 -0.69 -37.56 15.09
CA ARG A 11 -1.58 -38.06 14.03
C ARG A 11 -2.95 -38.46 14.57
N VAL A 12 -2.99 -39.20 15.68
CA VAL A 12 -4.23 -39.75 16.24
C VAL A 12 -5.07 -38.69 16.96
N PHE A 13 -4.45 -37.81 17.75
CA PHE A 13 -5.19 -36.87 18.62
C PHE A 13 -5.38 -35.47 18.04
N SER A 14 -4.49 -35.00 17.17
CA SER A 14 -4.53 -33.63 16.64
C SER A 14 -4.93 -33.57 15.17
N LEU A 15 -4.28 -34.35 14.29
CA LEU A 15 -4.60 -34.34 12.85
C LEU A 15 -5.99 -34.89 12.54
N ARG A 16 -6.42 -35.98 13.20
CA ARG A 16 -7.78 -36.50 13.05
C ARG A 16 -8.83 -35.45 13.42
N GLU A 17 -8.55 -34.66 14.44
CA GLU A 17 -9.46 -33.66 14.96
C GLU A 17 -9.60 -32.45 14.01
N LEU A 18 -8.51 -32.04 13.36
CA LEU A 18 -8.55 -31.03 12.30
C LEU A 18 -9.46 -31.46 11.16
N ILE A 19 -9.51 -32.76 10.85
CA ILE A 19 -10.33 -33.37 9.79
C ILE A 19 -11.80 -33.53 10.23
N VAL A 20 -12.06 -33.85 11.49
CA VAL A 20 -13.42 -33.95 12.03
C VAL A 20 -14.09 -32.58 12.07
N HIS A 21 -13.35 -31.53 12.46
CA HIS A 21 -13.87 -30.16 12.58
C HIS A 21 -13.44 -29.27 11.40
N ARG A 22 -13.68 -29.72 10.16
CA ARG A 22 -13.22 -29.05 8.93
C ARG A 22 -13.53 -27.56 8.86
N ARG A 23 -14.73 -27.13 9.28
CA ARG A 23 -15.15 -25.72 9.20
C ARG A 23 -14.26 -24.80 10.04
N ARG A 24 -13.90 -25.25 11.25
CA ARG A 24 -13.03 -24.52 12.18
C ARG A 24 -11.61 -24.43 11.63
N THR A 25 -11.09 -25.56 11.18
CA THR A 25 -9.76 -25.69 10.57
C THR A 25 -9.64 -24.79 9.35
N LEU A 26 -10.62 -24.84 8.44
CA LEU A 26 -10.66 -24.00 7.24
C LEU A 26 -10.71 -22.51 7.58
N ALA A 27 -11.51 -22.10 8.58
CA ALA A 27 -11.57 -20.71 9.01
C ALA A 27 -10.21 -20.21 9.53
N SER A 28 -9.51 -21.02 10.35
CA SER A 28 -8.20 -20.65 10.89
C SER A 28 -7.12 -20.57 9.80
N ILE A 29 -7.14 -21.54 8.87
CA ILE A 29 -6.23 -21.54 7.70
C ILE A 29 -6.52 -20.33 6.81
N ALA A 30 -7.79 -20.00 6.55
CA ALA A 30 -8.17 -18.88 5.71
C ALA A 30 -7.64 -17.54 6.25
N VAL A 31 -7.74 -17.29 7.57
CA VAL A 31 -7.21 -16.03 8.15
C VAL A 31 -5.70 -15.94 8.05
N MET A 32 -5.00 -17.03 8.36
CA MET A 32 -3.55 -17.07 8.24
C MET A 32 -3.11 -16.92 6.78
N ALA A 33 -3.87 -17.50 5.86
CA ALA A 33 -3.66 -17.32 4.43
C ALA A 33 -3.83 -15.86 4.01
N VAL A 34 -4.84 -15.14 4.48
CA VAL A 34 -4.97 -13.71 4.20
C VAL A 34 -3.81 -12.90 4.76
N SER A 35 -3.41 -13.20 5.99
CA SER A 35 -2.30 -12.49 6.64
C SER A 35 -0.99 -12.64 5.85
N ALA A 36 -0.66 -13.87 5.44
CA ALA A 36 0.52 -14.14 4.60
C ALA A 36 0.36 -13.63 3.16
N MET A 37 -0.83 -13.75 2.57
CA MET A 37 -1.13 -13.22 1.22
C MET A 37 -0.85 -11.74 1.13
N TYR A 38 -1.36 -10.97 2.10
CA TYR A 38 -1.20 -9.53 2.11
C TYR A 38 0.27 -9.14 2.33
N LEU A 39 0.95 -9.78 3.29
CA LEU A 39 2.39 -9.55 3.53
C LEU A 39 3.25 -9.88 2.30
N VAL A 40 3.02 -11.01 1.63
CA VAL A 40 3.76 -11.41 0.42
C VAL A 40 3.43 -10.52 -0.78
N ALA A 41 2.16 -10.13 -0.96
CA ALA A 41 1.77 -9.23 -2.03
C ALA A 41 2.49 -7.87 -1.90
N ILE A 42 2.55 -7.33 -0.69
CA ILE A 42 3.24 -6.07 -0.38
C ILE A 42 4.73 -6.19 -0.65
N LEU A 43 5.40 -7.18 -0.04
CA LEU A 43 6.84 -7.39 -0.25
C LEU A 43 7.17 -7.65 -1.73
N GLY A 44 6.26 -8.29 -2.47
CA GLY A 44 6.36 -8.48 -3.91
C GLY A 44 6.25 -7.17 -4.68
N ILE A 45 5.23 -6.34 -4.43
CA ILE A 45 5.04 -5.05 -5.11
C ILE A 45 6.24 -4.14 -4.86
N PHE A 46 6.64 -3.94 -3.59
CA PHE A 46 7.77 -3.07 -3.25
C PHE A 46 9.09 -3.62 -3.75
N GLY A 47 9.32 -4.93 -3.55
CA GLY A 47 10.49 -5.61 -4.09
C GLY A 47 10.58 -5.46 -5.61
N SER A 48 9.46 -5.51 -6.32
CA SER A 48 9.41 -5.34 -7.76
C SER A 48 9.78 -3.93 -8.20
N ILE A 49 9.25 -2.91 -7.53
CA ILE A 49 9.57 -1.51 -7.84
C ILE A 49 11.06 -1.25 -7.58
N THR A 50 11.53 -1.48 -6.35
CA THR A 50 12.94 -1.22 -6.02
C THR A 50 13.89 -2.14 -6.78
N GLY A 51 13.51 -3.40 -6.97
CA GLY A 51 14.33 -4.41 -7.63
C GLY A 51 14.48 -4.15 -9.13
N SER A 52 13.41 -3.73 -9.83
CA SER A 52 13.49 -3.43 -11.27
C SER A 52 14.38 -2.22 -11.52
N VAL A 53 14.25 -1.18 -10.70
CA VAL A 53 15.07 0.04 -10.82
C VAL A 53 16.54 -0.25 -10.49
N ASN A 54 16.81 -1.01 -9.42
CA ASN A 54 18.17 -1.40 -9.06
C ASN A 54 18.81 -2.27 -10.15
N ARG A 55 18.10 -3.27 -10.68
CA ARG A 55 18.62 -4.10 -11.79
C ARG A 55 18.97 -3.27 -13.01
N LEU A 56 18.13 -2.30 -13.36
CA LEU A 56 18.41 -1.39 -14.46
C LEU A 56 19.63 -0.50 -14.17
N ALA A 57 19.71 0.07 -12.96
CA ALA A 57 20.84 0.91 -12.56
C ALA A 57 22.16 0.12 -12.58
N ASP A 58 22.20 -1.05 -11.94
CA ASP A 58 23.38 -1.91 -11.87
C ASP A 58 23.77 -2.46 -13.25
N GLY A 59 22.78 -2.85 -14.06
CA GLY A 59 23.00 -3.36 -15.41
C GLY A 59 23.60 -2.32 -16.36
N VAL A 60 23.18 -1.06 -16.26
CA VAL A 60 23.71 0.04 -17.08
C VAL A 60 25.04 0.55 -16.54
N ALA A 61 25.17 0.68 -15.22
CA ALA A 61 26.36 1.24 -14.58
C ALA A 61 27.57 0.31 -14.64
N GLY A 62 27.37 -1.00 -14.56
CA GLY A 62 28.45 -1.99 -14.50
C GLY A 62 29.44 -1.69 -13.38
N ILE A 63 30.70 -1.42 -13.71
CA ILE A 63 31.78 -1.08 -12.78
C ILE A 63 31.91 0.43 -12.49
N ALA A 64 30.97 1.27 -12.94
CA ALA A 64 30.98 2.70 -12.64
C ALA A 64 30.90 2.94 -11.12
N ALA A 65 31.82 3.75 -10.61
CA ALA A 65 31.86 4.11 -9.20
C ALA A 65 31.02 5.36 -8.89
N LEU A 66 30.92 6.29 -9.86
CA LEU A 66 30.16 7.53 -9.74
C LEU A 66 29.30 7.76 -10.99
N GLU A 67 28.25 8.54 -10.82
CA GLU A 67 27.38 9.04 -11.86
C GLU A 67 27.18 10.55 -11.68
N VAL A 68 27.38 11.31 -12.75
CA VAL A 68 26.93 12.70 -12.86
C VAL A 68 25.58 12.67 -13.55
N SER A 69 24.52 13.05 -12.85
CA SER A 69 23.14 13.00 -13.31
C SER A 69 22.55 14.40 -13.45
N GLY A 70 21.75 14.64 -14.49
CA GLY A 70 21.05 15.91 -14.66
C GLY A 70 20.18 16.26 -13.46
N VAL A 71 20.06 17.57 -13.20
CA VAL A 71 19.17 18.07 -12.13
C VAL A 71 17.71 17.88 -12.53
N THR A 72 17.41 18.04 -13.81
CA THR A 72 16.09 17.83 -14.42
C THR A 72 16.18 16.78 -15.52
N ASP A 73 15.02 16.41 -16.04
CA ASP A 73 14.83 15.65 -17.28
C ASP A 73 15.31 16.39 -18.54
N ALA A 74 15.61 17.70 -18.46
CA ALA A 74 16.23 18.45 -19.55
C ALA A 74 17.74 18.17 -19.69
N GLY A 75 18.37 17.59 -18.65
CA GLY A 75 19.77 17.17 -18.66
C GLY A 75 20.75 18.30 -18.39
N PHE A 76 21.97 18.14 -18.88
CA PHE A 76 23.05 19.10 -18.73
C PHE A 76 24.00 19.10 -19.95
N PRO A 77 24.75 20.19 -20.19
CA PRO A 77 25.58 20.33 -21.37
C PRO A 77 26.65 19.24 -21.49
N GLU A 78 26.84 18.71 -22.71
CA GLU A 78 27.85 17.70 -23.02
C GLU A 78 29.29 18.17 -22.76
N SER A 79 29.53 19.48 -22.72
CA SER A 79 30.82 20.07 -22.34
C SER A 79 31.31 19.62 -20.96
N VAL A 80 30.40 19.29 -20.04
CA VAL A 80 30.71 18.77 -18.70
C VAL A 80 31.51 17.47 -18.76
N VAL A 81 31.35 16.65 -19.80
CA VAL A 81 32.12 15.42 -19.98
C VAL A 81 33.62 15.69 -20.02
N THR A 82 34.01 16.77 -20.68
CA THR A 82 35.42 17.17 -20.81
C THR A 82 35.98 17.67 -19.48
N ASP A 83 35.16 18.38 -18.69
CA ASP A 83 35.55 18.87 -17.36
C ASP A 83 35.74 17.69 -16.39
N VAL A 84 34.82 16.73 -16.40
CA VAL A 84 34.86 15.51 -15.58
C VAL A 84 36.03 14.61 -15.97
N ALA A 85 36.31 14.43 -17.27
CA ALA A 85 37.40 13.58 -17.73
C ALA A 85 38.80 14.09 -17.34
N LYS A 86 38.95 15.39 -17.02
CA LYS A 86 40.21 16.00 -16.57
C LYS A 86 40.49 15.79 -15.08
N VAL A 87 39.50 15.32 -14.31
CA VAL A 87 39.64 15.16 -12.86
C VAL A 87 40.61 14.02 -12.53
N PRO A 88 41.64 14.26 -11.70
CA PRO A 88 42.54 13.20 -11.24
C PRO A 88 41.79 12.02 -10.61
N GLY A 89 42.12 10.80 -11.02
CA GLY A 89 41.49 9.57 -10.52
C GLY A 89 40.27 9.10 -11.34
N VAL A 90 39.80 9.89 -12.31
CA VAL A 90 38.83 9.43 -13.33
C VAL A 90 39.56 8.63 -14.41
N ALA A 91 39.14 7.39 -14.65
CA ALA A 91 39.65 6.53 -15.71
C ALA A 91 38.86 6.72 -17.01
N THR A 92 37.53 6.61 -16.94
CA THR A 92 36.63 6.86 -18.07
C THR A 92 35.43 7.68 -17.62
N ALA A 93 35.07 8.68 -18.43
CA ALA A 93 33.81 9.43 -18.32
C ALA A 93 32.94 9.09 -19.54
N ALA A 94 31.97 8.19 -19.36
CA ALA A 94 31.10 7.70 -20.42
C ALA A 94 29.81 8.52 -20.49
N PRO A 95 29.60 9.35 -21.52
CA PRO A 95 28.37 10.14 -21.67
C PRO A 95 27.19 9.27 -22.09
N MET A 96 26.00 9.60 -21.59
CA MET A 96 24.80 8.85 -21.88
C MET A 96 23.56 9.75 -21.91
N ILE A 97 22.72 9.53 -22.93
CA ILE A 97 21.29 9.87 -22.90
C ILE A 97 20.55 8.65 -22.35
N ARG A 98 19.71 8.87 -21.36
CA ARG A 98 18.92 7.82 -20.71
C ARG A 98 17.58 8.41 -20.34
N MET A 99 16.60 8.16 -21.21
CA MET A 99 15.24 8.66 -21.02
C MET A 99 14.23 7.74 -21.69
N THR A 100 12.98 7.83 -21.26
CA THR A 100 11.87 7.20 -21.97
C THR A 100 11.53 8.05 -23.20
N ALA A 101 11.64 7.45 -24.38
CA ALA A 101 11.30 8.08 -25.65
C ALA A 101 9.92 7.58 -26.14
N PRO A 102 9.03 8.46 -26.60
CA PRO A 102 7.75 8.04 -27.15
C PRO A 102 7.96 7.28 -28.47
N THR A 103 7.12 6.27 -28.69
CA THR A 103 6.96 5.58 -29.97
C THR A 103 5.46 5.55 -30.35
N ALA A 104 5.13 5.01 -31.52
CA ALA A 104 3.73 4.90 -31.96
C ALA A 104 2.89 3.90 -31.14
N THR A 105 3.52 2.91 -30.48
CA THR A 105 2.84 1.85 -29.75
C THR A 105 2.93 2.07 -28.24
N GLU A 106 4.14 2.05 -27.69
CA GLU A 106 4.41 2.29 -26.29
C GLU A 106 5.75 3.01 -26.08
N PRO A 107 5.89 3.86 -25.05
CA PRO A 107 7.16 4.51 -24.75
C PRO A 107 8.26 3.47 -24.48
N VAL A 108 9.45 3.68 -25.02
CA VAL A 108 10.58 2.77 -24.89
C VAL A 108 11.77 3.46 -24.21
N LEU A 109 12.51 2.74 -23.38
CA LEU A 109 13.72 3.29 -22.76
C LEU A 109 14.81 3.45 -23.83
N LEU A 110 15.24 4.69 -24.08
CA LEU A 110 16.31 5.01 -25.02
C LEU A 110 17.64 5.20 -24.27
N PHE A 111 18.63 4.42 -24.67
CA PHE A 111 20.03 4.61 -24.34
C PHE A 111 20.76 5.22 -25.52
N GLY A 112 21.19 6.48 -25.40
CA GLY A 112 22.17 7.07 -26.29
C GLY A 112 23.55 6.92 -25.69
N ALA A 113 24.44 6.16 -26.34
CA ALA A 113 25.76 5.85 -25.81
C ALA A 113 26.84 5.95 -26.89
N ASP A 114 28.08 6.19 -26.46
CA ASP A 114 29.27 6.11 -27.31
C ASP A 114 30.23 5.00 -26.85
N ASP A 115 31.33 4.81 -27.59
CA ASP A 115 32.32 3.75 -27.36
C ASP A 115 32.94 3.74 -25.95
N ARG A 116 32.93 4.88 -25.23
CA ARG A 116 33.44 4.95 -23.85
C ARG A 116 32.61 4.11 -22.89
N SER A 117 31.33 3.87 -23.22
CA SER A 117 30.43 3.04 -22.40
C SER A 117 30.89 1.57 -22.31
N ARG A 118 31.77 1.11 -23.21
CA ARG A 118 32.37 -0.24 -23.13
C ARG A 118 33.26 -0.41 -21.90
N ALA A 119 33.87 0.66 -21.42
CA ALA A 119 34.71 0.64 -20.22
C ALA A 119 33.91 0.43 -18.92
N LEU A 120 32.58 0.57 -18.98
CA LEU A 120 31.70 0.32 -17.83
C LEU A 120 31.54 -1.16 -17.52
N GLU A 121 31.89 -2.06 -18.44
CA GLU A 121 31.73 -3.50 -18.29
C GLU A 121 30.33 -3.98 -17.84
N GLY A 122 29.30 -3.15 -18.07
CA GLY A 122 27.91 -3.46 -17.77
C GLY A 122 27.24 -4.31 -18.86
N ALA A 123 25.91 -4.47 -18.75
CA ALA A 123 25.10 -5.22 -19.71
C ALA A 123 25.23 -4.66 -21.14
N LEU A 124 25.54 -3.37 -21.28
CA LEU A 124 25.71 -2.71 -22.58
C LEU A 124 27.12 -2.87 -23.20
N LYS A 125 28.08 -3.54 -22.53
CA LYS A 125 29.48 -3.64 -22.98
C LYS A 125 29.62 -4.16 -24.41
N ASP A 126 29.03 -5.30 -24.70
CA ASP A 126 29.11 -5.97 -26.00
C ASP A 126 28.12 -5.38 -27.00
N ALA A 127 27.07 -4.77 -26.47
CA ALA A 127 26.09 -4.04 -27.25
C ALA A 127 26.59 -2.64 -27.65
N VAL A 128 27.73 -2.11 -27.21
CA VAL A 128 28.21 -0.77 -27.61
C VAL A 128 29.47 -0.89 -28.49
N GLY A 129 29.53 -0.14 -29.60
CA GLY A 129 30.73 -0.04 -30.44
C GLY A 129 30.94 -1.11 -31.52
N VAL A 130 29.86 -1.77 -31.99
CA VAL A 130 29.90 -2.50 -33.27
C VAL A 130 29.58 -1.49 -34.38
N GLN A 131 30.55 -1.18 -35.24
CA GLN A 131 30.33 -0.32 -36.41
C GLN A 131 29.24 -0.93 -37.29
N VAL A 132 28.16 -0.17 -37.53
CA VAL A 132 27.11 -0.54 -38.47
C VAL A 132 27.69 -0.47 -39.89
N GLN A 133 28.16 -1.60 -40.41
CA GLN A 133 28.35 -1.77 -41.84
C GLN A 133 26.99 -1.99 -42.49
N ALA A 134 26.24 -0.92 -42.76
CA ALA A 134 25.06 -0.93 -43.62
C ALA A 134 25.12 0.23 -44.63
N PRO A 135 24.59 0.08 -45.87
CA PRO A 135 24.87 0.99 -47.00
C PRO A 135 24.28 2.40 -46.87
N THR A 136 23.51 2.68 -45.82
CA THR A 136 22.85 3.95 -45.52
C THR A 136 23.13 4.35 -44.06
N ALA A 137 24.36 4.79 -43.81
CA ALA A 137 25.03 4.82 -42.51
C ALA A 137 24.60 5.92 -41.49
N ALA A 138 23.41 6.53 -41.58
CA ALA A 138 23.10 7.69 -40.73
C ALA A 138 22.11 7.47 -39.58
N GLU A 139 21.24 6.45 -39.59
CA GLU A 139 20.08 6.41 -38.65
C GLU A 139 19.74 4.99 -38.11
N GLY A 140 20.76 4.14 -37.94
CA GLY A 140 20.62 2.78 -37.40
C GLY A 140 20.56 2.73 -35.87
N VAL A 141 19.57 2.05 -35.31
CA VAL A 141 19.43 1.77 -33.87
C VAL A 141 19.39 0.27 -33.60
N ARG A 142 19.79 -0.14 -32.40
CA ARG A 142 19.70 -1.53 -31.95
C ARG A 142 18.60 -1.64 -30.93
N VAL A 143 17.77 -2.68 -31.04
CA VAL A 143 16.59 -2.83 -30.19
C VAL A 143 16.76 -4.04 -29.28
N GLY A 144 16.28 -3.92 -28.06
CA GLY A 144 16.16 -5.05 -27.15
C GLY A 144 15.16 -6.09 -27.70
N PRO A 145 15.27 -7.36 -27.26
CA PRO A 145 14.56 -8.48 -27.86
C PRO A 145 13.04 -8.41 -27.68
N ALA A 146 12.53 -7.54 -26.80
CA ALA A 146 11.12 -7.46 -26.47
C ALA A 146 10.43 -6.19 -26.99
N VAL A 147 11.15 -5.30 -27.70
CA VAL A 147 10.57 -4.11 -28.35
C VAL A 147 9.63 -4.49 -29.50
N GLY A 148 9.82 -5.67 -30.11
CA GLY A 148 8.89 -6.20 -31.11
C GLY A 148 9.14 -5.74 -32.56
N HIS A 149 10.24 -5.03 -32.83
CA HIS A 149 10.67 -4.68 -34.19
C HIS A 149 11.72 -5.63 -34.75
N ALA A 150 11.65 -5.91 -36.05
CA ALA A 150 12.60 -6.77 -36.75
C ALA A 150 13.77 -5.98 -37.35
N LYS A 151 14.90 -6.65 -37.61
CA LYS A 151 16.04 -6.05 -38.32
C LYS A 151 15.61 -5.55 -39.70
N GLY A 152 15.95 -4.29 -40.00
CA GLY A 152 15.61 -3.58 -41.23
C GLY A 152 14.28 -2.81 -41.17
N GLU A 153 13.48 -2.98 -40.12
CA GLU A 153 12.24 -2.23 -39.92
C GLU A 153 12.51 -0.77 -39.55
N THR A 154 11.63 0.13 -39.96
CA THR A 154 11.67 1.55 -39.56
C THR A 154 10.51 1.86 -38.63
N PHE A 155 10.77 2.65 -37.59
CA PHE A 155 9.74 3.07 -36.66
C PHE A 155 10.05 4.47 -36.13
N GLN A 156 9.02 5.12 -35.58
CA GLN A 156 9.14 6.44 -34.97
C GLN A 156 9.73 6.33 -33.56
N LEU A 157 10.81 7.04 -33.31
CA LEU A 157 11.46 7.14 -32.00
C LEU A 157 11.64 8.62 -31.67
N GLY A 158 10.92 9.14 -30.69
CA GLY A 158 10.91 10.57 -30.40
C GLY A 158 10.43 11.39 -31.62
N SER A 159 11.17 12.42 -31.99
CA SER A 159 10.86 13.29 -33.14
C SER A 159 11.36 12.75 -34.48
N GLY A 160 12.14 11.66 -34.49
CA GLY A 160 12.75 11.11 -35.69
C GLY A 160 12.27 9.71 -36.07
N THR A 161 12.48 9.33 -37.31
CA THR A 161 12.34 7.95 -37.78
C THR A 161 13.70 7.27 -37.73
N VAL A 162 13.76 6.04 -37.19
CA VAL A 162 14.99 5.27 -37.06
C VAL A 162 14.83 3.89 -37.70
N THR A 163 15.94 3.30 -38.14
CA THR A 163 15.97 1.95 -38.73
C THR A 163 16.61 0.95 -37.77
N VAL A 164 16.00 -0.21 -37.57
CA VAL A 164 16.57 -1.28 -36.73
C VAL A 164 17.76 -1.93 -37.43
N SER A 165 18.97 -1.70 -36.96
CA SER A 165 20.18 -2.33 -37.50
C SER A 165 20.38 -3.76 -36.97
N GLU A 166 19.96 -4.02 -35.74
CA GLU A 166 20.13 -5.30 -35.05
C GLU A 166 19.14 -5.45 -33.91
N VAL A 167 18.68 -6.68 -33.66
CA VAL A 167 17.95 -7.06 -32.46
C VAL A 167 18.95 -7.73 -31.52
N LEU A 168 19.11 -7.19 -30.32
CA LEU A 168 20.10 -7.66 -29.36
C LEU A 168 19.67 -8.99 -28.74
N GLU A 169 20.58 -9.95 -28.71
CA GLU A 169 20.35 -11.29 -28.16
C GLU A 169 21.25 -11.55 -26.95
N GLY A 170 20.77 -12.38 -26.02
CA GLY A 170 21.53 -12.79 -24.83
C GLY A 170 20.81 -12.50 -23.53
N LYS A 171 21.05 -13.33 -22.51
CA LYS A 171 20.29 -13.28 -21.25
C LYS A 171 20.44 -11.94 -20.49
N GLN A 172 21.66 -11.42 -20.38
CA GLN A 172 21.89 -10.13 -19.69
C GLN A 172 21.20 -8.96 -20.40
N LEU A 173 21.18 -8.98 -21.74
CA LEU A 173 20.52 -7.97 -22.57
C LEU A 173 18.99 -8.12 -22.56
N ALA A 174 18.47 -9.33 -22.40
CA ALA A 174 17.04 -9.58 -22.23
C ALA A 174 16.54 -9.21 -20.81
N ASP A 175 17.38 -9.40 -19.79
CA ASP A 175 17.05 -9.04 -18.40
C ASP A 175 17.11 -7.50 -18.18
N LEU A 176 17.86 -6.77 -19.02
CA LEU A 176 17.94 -5.31 -18.97
C LEU A 176 16.60 -4.68 -19.38
N ASN A 177 15.92 -4.02 -18.44
CA ASN A 177 14.60 -3.42 -18.64
C ASN A 177 13.54 -4.38 -19.25
N GLY A 178 13.67 -5.69 -19.00
CA GLY A 178 12.80 -6.70 -19.61
C GLY A 178 12.92 -6.79 -21.14
N GLY A 179 14.07 -6.39 -21.69
CA GLY A 179 14.34 -6.36 -23.12
C GLY A 179 13.62 -5.25 -23.88
N HIS A 180 12.97 -4.31 -23.19
CA HIS A 180 12.27 -3.16 -23.77
C HIS A 180 13.13 -1.91 -23.69
N TYR A 181 14.14 -1.82 -24.56
CA TYR A 181 14.97 -0.61 -24.70
C TYR A 181 15.51 -0.49 -26.12
N VAL A 182 15.90 0.72 -26.49
CA VAL A 182 16.57 1.03 -27.76
C VAL A 182 17.95 1.59 -27.43
N LEU A 183 18.97 1.08 -28.10
CA LEU A 183 20.34 1.57 -28.03
C LEU A 183 20.68 2.29 -29.33
N ALA A 184 20.92 3.59 -29.22
CA ALA A 184 21.28 4.45 -30.34
C ALA A 184 22.69 5.04 -30.14
N PRO A 185 23.42 5.35 -31.22
CA PRO A 185 24.59 6.23 -31.14
C PRO A 185 24.20 7.55 -30.46
N LEU A 186 25.05 8.05 -29.57
CA LEU A 186 24.77 9.27 -28.79
C LEU A 186 24.29 10.46 -29.66
N PRO A 187 24.92 10.80 -30.80
CA PRO A 187 24.44 11.92 -31.64
C PRO A 187 23.05 11.69 -32.22
N LEU A 188 22.70 10.44 -32.56
CA LEU A 188 21.38 10.09 -33.05
C LEU A 188 20.35 10.20 -31.93
N ALA A 189 20.67 9.68 -30.74
CA ALA A 189 19.81 9.79 -29.56
C ALA A 189 19.51 11.26 -29.21
N GLN A 190 20.53 12.12 -29.24
CA GLN A 190 20.38 13.56 -29.05
C GLN A 190 19.50 14.19 -30.14
N LYS A 191 19.69 13.83 -31.42
CA LYS A 191 18.87 14.35 -32.53
C LYS A 191 17.39 13.97 -32.39
N VAL A 192 17.09 12.69 -32.14
CA VAL A 192 15.70 12.19 -32.07
C VAL A 192 14.97 12.60 -30.80
N THR A 193 15.69 13.08 -29.78
CA THR A 193 15.12 13.63 -28.55
C THR A 193 15.12 15.16 -28.54
N GLY A 194 15.67 15.82 -29.56
CA GLY A 194 15.79 17.29 -29.62
C GLY A 194 16.81 17.87 -28.63
N ARG A 195 17.79 17.06 -28.18
CA ARG A 195 18.73 17.36 -27.10
C ARG A 195 20.18 17.38 -27.58
N VAL A 196 20.40 17.98 -28.75
CA VAL A 196 21.74 18.16 -29.34
C VAL A 196 22.65 18.89 -28.36
N GLY A 197 23.78 18.27 -28.01
CA GLY A 197 24.76 18.82 -27.05
C GLY A 197 24.34 18.74 -25.58
N GLN A 198 23.29 17.99 -25.25
CA GLN A 198 22.82 17.75 -23.86
C GLN A 198 22.96 16.26 -23.50
N LEU A 199 23.06 15.97 -22.20
CA LEU A 199 23.20 14.62 -21.64
C LEU A 199 22.32 14.42 -20.40
N ASP A 200 21.94 13.17 -20.12
CA ASP A 200 21.24 12.80 -18.88
C ASP A 200 22.20 12.31 -17.80
N SER A 201 23.29 11.68 -18.23
CA SER A 201 24.22 10.98 -17.35
C SER A 201 25.65 10.98 -17.89
N ILE A 202 26.61 11.02 -16.98
CA ILE A 202 27.99 10.58 -17.21
C ILE A 202 28.31 9.51 -16.18
N LEU A 203 28.57 8.30 -16.65
CA LEU A 203 29.03 7.20 -15.80
C LEU A 203 30.55 7.22 -15.72
N ILE A 204 31.08 7.18 -14.50
CA ILE A 204 32.49 7.39 -14.22
C ILE A 204 33.10 6.10 -13.64
N THR A 205 34.14 5.59 -14.30
CA THR A 205 35.05 4.61 -13.71
C THR A 205 36.27 5.31 -13.13
N THR A 206 36.81 4.76 -12.05
CA THR A 206 37.99 5.32 -11.37
C THR A 206 39.25 4.53 -11.68
N THR A 207 40.41 5.19 -11.60
CA THR A 207 41.69 4.47 -11.71
C THR A 207 41.90 3.55 -10.50
N PRO A 208 42.56 2.39 -10.68
CA PRO A 208 42.80 1.47 -9.56
C PRO A 208 43.53 2.16 -8.40
N GLY A 209 42.96 2.08 -7.20
CA GLY A 209 43.53 2.68 -5.98
C GLY A 209 43.20 4.16 -5.75
N ALA A 210 42.39 4.79 -6.60
CA ALA A 210 41.91 6.15 -6.35
C ALA A 210 40.97 6.22 -5.13
N ASP A 211 41.09 7.27 -4.32
CA ASP A 211 40.14 7.55 -3.25
C ASP A 211 38.83 8.08 -3.82
N LEU A 212 37.76 7.30 -3.71
CA LEU A 212 36.44 7.62 -4.26
C LEU A 212 35.87 8.92 -3.68
N ALA A 213 36.11 9.21 -2.40
CA ALA A 213 35.62 10.43 -1.76
C ALA A 213 36.27 11.67 -2.38
N THR A 214 37.60 11.66 -2.50
CA THR A 214 38.35 12.73 -3.17
C THR A 214 37.92 12.91 -4.63
N VAL A 215 37.78 11.82 -5.39
CA VAL A 215 37.32 11.90 -6.79
C VAL A 215 35.91 12.50 -6.86
N ARG A 216 34.97 12.05 -6.01
CA ARG A 216 33.61 12.59 -5.98
C ARG A 216 33.60 14.09 -5.71
N ASP A 217 34.38 14.55 -4.74
CA ASP A 217 34.41 15.97 -4.35
C ASP A 217 35.03 16.83 -5.47
N GLN A 218 36.08 16.34 -6.14
CA GLN A 218 36.68 17.02 -7.30
C GLN A 218 35.75 17.03 -8.52
N VAL A 219 35.05 15.93 -8.81
CA VAL A 219 34.03 15.87 -9.86
C VAL A 219 32.88 16.84 -9.54
N THR A 220 32.46 16.92 -8.27
CA THR A 220 31.42 17.87 -7.84
C THR A 220 31.85 19.31 -8.08
N ALA A 221 33.11 19.64 -7.80
CA ALA A 221 33.68 20.95 -8.11
C ALA A 221 33.74 21.22 -9.63
N ALA A 222 34.14 20.24 -10.43
CA ALA A 222 34.22 20.38 -11.90
C ALA A 222 32.84 20.57 -12.56
N VAL A 223 31.82 19.90 -12.04
CA VAL A 223 30.43 20.05 -12.50
C VAL A 223 29.86 21.42 -12.13
N ASN A 224 30.33 22.03 -11.03
CA ASN A 224 29.97 23.37 -10.57
C ASN A 224 28.45 23.58 -10.41
N GLY A 225 27.76 22.58 -9.84
CA GLY A 225 26.31 22.64 -9.57
C GLY A 225 25.39 22.45 -10.79
N ARG A 226 25.93 22.31 -12.00
CA ARG A 226 25.15 22.07 -13.24
C ARG A 226 24.49 20.69 -13.29
N ALA A 227 25.01 19.74 -12.52
CA ALA A 227 24.54 18.37 -12.40
C ALA A 227 24.89 17.80 -11.01
N LEU A 228 24.32 16.64 -10.69
CA LEU A 228 24.45 15.99 -9.40
C LEU A 228 25.38 14.78 -9.47
N VAL A 229 26.39 14.78 -8.61
CA VAL A 229 27.36 13.68 -8.50
C VAL A 229 26.96 12.74 -7.37
N ALA A 230 26.66 11.50 -7.71
CA ALA A 230 26.28 10.48 -6.74
C ALA A 230 26.72 9.08 -7.20
N THR A 231 26.39 8.05 -6.42
CA THR A 231 26.53 6.67 -6.92
C THR A 231 25.39 6.35 -7.89
N PRO A 232 25.58 5.44 -8.86
CA PRO A 232 24.50 5.03 -9.77
C PRO A 232 23.25 4.50 -9.03
N SER A 233 23.45 3.80 -7.93
CA SER A 233 22.36 3.31 -7.05
C SER A 233 21.55 4.43 -6.39
N SER A 234 22.10 5.64 -6.26
CA SER A 234 21.38 6.80 -5.70
C SER A 234 20.29 7.30 -6.62
N ARG A 235 20.42 7.16 -7.95
CA ARG A 235 19.31 7.44 -8.89
C ARG A 235 18.15 6.47 -8.64
N ALA A 236 18.46 5.19 -8.40
CA ALA A 236 17.45 4.17 -8.10
C ALA A 236 16.77 4.41 -6.74
N ALA A 237 17.54 4.77 -5.71
CA ALA A 237 17.02 5.08 -4.39
C ALA A 237 16.03 6.26 -4.42
N ARG A 238 16.36 7.34 -5.14
CA ARG A 238 15.51 8.54 -5.30
C ARG A 238 14.18 8.23 -5.98
N ALA A 239 14.18 7.34 -6.98
CA ALA A 239 12.94 6.92 -7.64
C ALA A 239 12.04 6.07 -6.72
N GLY A 240 12.62 5.39 -5.73
CA GLY A 240 11.89 4.57 -4.75
C GLY A 240 11.37 5.33 -3.53
N ASP A 241 11.77 6.57 -3.29
CA ASP A 241 11.45 7.26 -2.04
C ASP A 241 9.96 7.61 -1.89
N GLY A 242 9.29 8.07 -2.96
CA GLY A 242 7.83 8.32 -2.93
C GLY A 242 7.02 7.05 -2.64
N VAL A 243 7.58 5.90 -3.01
CA VAL A 243 6.97 4.58 -2.84
C VAL A 243 7.13 4.06 -1.40
N LYS A 244 8.16 4.49 -0.64
CA LYS A 244 8.37 4.07 0.76
C LYS A 244 7.18 4.40 1.67
N LEU A 245 6.53 5.53 1.44
CA LEU A 245 5.38 5.97 2.24
C LEU A 245 4.21 5.00 2.14
N MET A 246 3.92 4.56 0.91
CA MET A 246 2.91 3.55 0.63
C MET A 246 3.27 2.19 1.25
N ASN A 247 4.56 1.86 1.32
CA ASN A 247 5.03 0.61 1.94
C ASN A 247 4.68 0.54 3.42
N TYR A 248 4.87 1.63 4.16
CA TYR A 248 4.58 1.63 5.59
C TYR A 248 3.08 1.44 5.88
N MET A 249 2.21 2.05 5.08
CA MET A 249 0.75 1.84 5.21
C MET A 249 0.35 0.41 4.90
N ALA A 250 0.91 -0.15 3.83
CA ALA A 250 0.62 -1.51 3.44
C ALA A 250 1.14 -2.49 4.50
N LEU A 251 2.38 -2.36 4.99
CA LEU A 251 2.90 -3.21 6.07
C LEU A 251 2.06 -3.12 7.36
N MET A 252 1.48 -1.96 7.65
CA MET A 252 0.56 -1.81 8.77
C MET A 252 -0.71 -2.64 8.60
N GLY A 253 -1.31 -2.65 7.41
CA GLY A 253 -2.45 -3.53 7.12
C GLY A 253 -2.11 -5.01 7.34
N ALA A 254 -0.87 -5.41 7.08
CA ALA A 254 -0.39 -6.77 7.28
C ALA A 254 -0.24 -7.09 8.78
N ALA A 255 0.27 -6.13 9.55
CA ALA A 255 0.35 -6.23 11.00
C ALA A 255 -1.05 -6.36 11.63
N VAL A 256 -2.02 -5.53 11.19
CA VAL A 256 -3.41 -5.61 11.66
C VAL A 256 -4.01 -6.98 11.33
N ALA A 257 -3.85 -7.46 10.08
CA ALA A 257 -4.33 -8.79 9.68
C ALA A 257 -3.75 -9.92 10.55
N LEU A 258 -2.45 -9.86 10.87
CA LEU A 258 -1.80 -10.81 11.77
C LEU A 258 -2.37 -10.75 13.20
N VAL A 259 -2.61 -9.56 13.76
CA VAL A 259 -3.19 -9.40 15.10
C VAL A 259 -4.62 -9.95 15.15
N VAL A 260 -5.45 -9.63 14.14
CA VAL A 260 -6.80 -10.19 14.00
C VAL A 260 -6.75 -11.72 13.88
N GLY A 261 -5.79 -12.23 13.11
CA GLY A 261 -5.55 -13.66 12.96
C GLY A 261 -5.10 -14.35 14.24
N ALA A 262 -4.22 -13.72 15.02
CA ALA A 262 -3.82 -14.19 16.34
C ALA A 262 -5.03 -14.33 17.26
N PHE A 263 -5.90 -13.31 17.28
CA PHE A 263 -7.10 -13.32 18.10
C PHE A 263 -8.04 -14.46 17.70
N LEU A 264 -8.30 -14.65 16.40
CA LEU A 264 -9.17 -15.71 15.90
C LEU A 264 -8.61 -17.11 16.17
N ILE A 265 -7.29 -17.30 16.10
CA ILE A 265 -6.65 -18.56 16.50
C ILE A 265 -6.81 -18.76 18.01
N TYR A 266 -6.59 -17.73 18.81
CA TYR A 266 -6.76 -17.82 20.26
C TYR A 266 -8.19 -18.23 20.65
N THR A 267 -9.21 -17.62 20.06
CA THR A 267 -10.61 -17.97 20.31
C THR A 267 -10.90 -19.39 19.86
N THR A 268 -10.37 -19.78 18.71
CA THR A 268 -10.55 -21.10 18.13
C THR A 268 -9.91 -22.19 19.00
N MET A 269 -8.66 -21.99 19.42
CA MET A 269 -7.93 -22.93 20.25
C MET A 269 -8.54 -23.03 21.65
N THR A 270 -9.00 -21.92 22.22
CA THR A 270 -9.72 -21.93 23.50
C THR A 270 -10.98 -22.80 23.42
N MET A 271 -11.78 -22.65 22.37
CA MET A 271 -12.96 -23.50 22.15
C MET A 271 -12.58 -24.97 21.88
N ALA A 272 -11.50 -25.22 21.14
CA ALA A 272 -11.00 -26.58 20.89
C ALA A 272 -10.59 -27.28 22.20
N ILE A 273 -9.94 -26.57 23.12
CA ILE A 273 -9.58 -27.10 24.45
C ILE A 273 -10.84 -27.46 25.24
N ALA A 274 -11.84 -26.58 25.23
CA ALA A 274 -13.08 -26.80 25.95
C ALA A 274 -13.80 -28.08 25.47
N GLN A 275 -13.86 -28.29 24.14
CA GLN A 275 -14.43 -29.51 23.55
C GLN A 275 -13.65 -30.78 23.92
N ARG A 276 -12.32 -30.69 23.97
CA ARG A 276 -11.44 -31.84 24.28
C ARG A 276 -11.27 -32.07 25.78
N ARG A 277 -11.91 -31.27 26.63
CA ARG A 277 -11.71 -31.31 28.08
C ARG A 277 -11.97 -32.70 28.70
N PRO A 278 -13.02 -33.46 28.32
CA PRO A 278 -13.23 -34.81 28.87
C PRO A 278 -12.10 -35.76 28.50
N VAL A 279 -11.64 -35.72 27.24
CA VAL A 279 -10.51 -36.52 26.75
C VAL A 279 -9.21 -36.13 27.44
N ILE A 280 -8.94 -34.83 27.59
CA ILE A 280 -7.76 -34.31 28.31
C ILE A 280 -7.78 -34.76 29.77
N SER A 281 -8.95 -34.77 30.41
CA SER A 281 -9.10 -35.20 31.81
C SER A 281 -8.89 -36.70 31.96
N MET A 282 -9.45 -37.51 31.05
CA MET A 282 -9.21 -38.96 31.00
C MET A 282 -7.74 -39.29 30.76
N LEU A 283 -7.10 -38.65 29.78
CA LEU A 283 -5.68 -38.80 29.50
C LEU A 283 -4.83 -38.46 30.73
N ARG A 284 -5.25 -37.49 31.53
CA ARG A 284 -4.59 -37.11 32.78
C ARG A 284 -4.83 -38.10 33.91
N ALA A 285 -6.03 -38.68 34.00
CA ALA A 285 -6.35 -39.71 34.99
C ALA A 285 -5.49 -40.97 34.79
N ILE A 286 -5.17 -41.32 33.55
CA ILE A 286 -4.27 -42.46 33.22
C ILE A 286 -2.77 -42.10 33.18
N GLY A 287 -2.37 -40.92 33.69
CA GLY A 287 -0.96 -40.54 33.86
C GLY A 287 -0.35 -39.65 32.76
N GLY A 288 -1.14 -39.09 31.85
CA GLY A 288 -0.68 -38.19 30.79
C GLY A 288 -0.10 -36.86 31.32
N ARG A 289 1.07 -36.46 30.81
CA ARG A 289 1.76 -35.21 31.21
C ARG A 289 1.16 -33.97 30.53
N ARG A 290 0.93 -32.90 31.29
CA ARG A 290 0.39 -31.61 30.80
C ARG A 290 1.23 -30.99 29.68
N ALA A 291 2.56 -31.06 29.81
CA ALA A 291 3.50 -30.55 28.80
C ALA A 291 3.34 -31.24 27.45
N THR A 292 2.96 -32.53 27.45
CA THR A 292 2.75 -33.30 26.22
C THR A 292 1.51 -32.82 25.46
N ILE A 293 0.42 -32.57 26.18
CA ILE A 293 -0.83 -32.05 25.60
C ILE A 293 -0.59 -30.65 25.03
N VAL A 294 0.06 -29.76 25.80
CA VAL A 294 0.38 -28.41 25.33
C VAL A 294 1.29 -28.44 24.11
N ARG A 295 2.31 -29.30 24.07
CA ARG A 295 3.17 -29.44 22.89
C ARG A 295 2.38 -29.87 21.64
N ASP A 296 1.45 -30.80 21.79
CA ASP A 296 0.63 -31.27 20.67
C ASP A 296 -0.32 -30.15 20.17
N MET A 297 -0.84 -29.31 21.07
CA MET A 297 -1.64 -28.14 20.70
C MET A 297 -0.84 -27.03 20.02
N LEU A 298 0.39 -26.78 20.49
CA LEU A 298 1.29 -25.84 19.83
C LEU A 298 1.65 -26.35 18.43
N ALA A 299 1.91 -27.64 18.28
CA ALA A 299 2.18 -28.25 16.98
C ALA A 299 0.97 -28.19 16.03
N GLU A 300 -0.25 -28.38 16.53
CA GLU A 300 -1.49 -28.17 15.75
C GLU A 300 -1.57 -26.73 15.23
N ALA A 301 -1.30 -25.75 16.08
CA ALA A 301 -1.28 -24.34 15.68
C ALA A 301 -0.13 -24.01 14.70
N THR A 302 1.05 -24.60 14.89
CA THR A 302 2.15 -24.48 13.92
C THR A 302 1.73 -25.01 12.56
N ILE A 303 1.07 -26.17 12.48
CA ILE A 303 0.58 -26.75 11.22
C ILE A 303 -0.44 -25.81 10.56
N LEU A 304 -1.39 -25.26 11.31
CA LEU A 304 -2.37 -24.30 10.79
C LEU A 304 -1.68 -23.04 10.25
N GLY A 305 -0.71 -22.50 10.98
CA GLY A 305 0.06 -21.32 10.60
C GLY A 305 0.96 -21.57 9.37
N LEU A 306 1.56 -22.74 9.26
CA LEU A 306 2.36 -23.14 8.09
C LEU A 306 1.48 -23.34 6.85
N ILE A 307 0.37 -24.07 6.96
CA ILE A 307 -0.54 -24.30 5.82
C ILE A 307 -1.16 -22.97 5.36
N GLY A 308 -1.65 -22.17 6.31
CA GLY A 308 -2.15 -20.83 6.03
C GLY A 308 -1.06 -19.96 5.40
N GLY A 309 0.14 -19.93 5.98
CA GLY A 309 1.29 -19.19 5.46
C GLY A 309 1.65 -19.57 4.03
N THR A 310 1.67 -20.86 3.70
CA THR A 310 1.99 -21.36 2.36
C THR A 310 0.89 -21.00 1.36
N ILE A 311 -0.38 -21.30 1.67
CA ILE A 311 -1.51 -20.95 0.79
C ILE A 311 -1.56 -19.44 0.58
N GLY A 312 -1.41 -18.69 1.66
CA GLY A 312 -1.36 -17.24 1.65
C GLY A 312 -0.24 -16.72 0.77
N SER A 313 0.98 -17.24 0.92
CA SER A 313 2.12 -16.83 0.09
C SER A 313 1.87 -17.07 -1.40
N LEU A 314 1.26 -18.20 -1.78
CA LEU A 314 0.89 -18.48 -3.18
C LEU A 314 -0.16 -17.49 -3.70
N LEU A 315 -1.20 -17.21 -2.92
CA LEU A 315 -2.20 -16.20 -3.26
C LEU A 315 -1.59 -14.79 -3.32
N GLY A 316 -0.63 -14.50 -2.45
CA GLY A 316 0.08 -13.22 -2.39
C GLY A 316 0.92 -12.98 -3.63
N ILE A 317 1.53 -14.04 -4.18
CA ILE A 317 2.25 -13.97 -5.47
C ILE A 317 1.30 -13.61 -6.61
N VAL A 318 0.14 -14.28 -6.67
CA VAL A 318 -0.88 -14.00 -7.70
C VAL A 318 -1.39 -12.57 -7.56
N LEU A 319 -1.74 -12.14 -6.35
CA LEU A 319 -2.23 -10.80 -6.07
C LEU A 319 -1.18 -9.73 -6.37
N GLY A 320 0.08 -9.94 -5.97
CA GLY A 320 1.20 -9.05 -6.26
C GLY A 320 1.44 -8.90 -7.76
N ARG A 321 1.39 -9.99 -8.54
CA ARG A 321 1.49 -9.94 -10.01
C ARG A 321 0.34 -9.15 -10.63
N LEU A 322 -0.89 -9.41 -10.19
CA LEU A 322 -2.08 -8.70 -10.66
C LEU A 322 -2.07 -7.21 -10.28
N ALA A 323 -1.44 -6.86 -9.15
CA ALA A 323 -1.29 -5.48 -8.71
C ALA A 323 -0.25 -4.73 -9.54
N ILE A 324 0.89 -5.36 -9.85
CA ILE A 324 1.93 -4.73 -10.69
C ILE A 324 1.42 -4.42 -12.08
N GLY A 325 0.72 -5.37 -12.70
CA GLY A 325 0.14 -5.15 -14.03
C GLY A 325 -0.99 -4.11 -14.06
N ARG A 326 -1.37 -3.56 -12.91
CA ARG A 326 -2.34 -2.47 -12.82
C ARG A 326 -1.74 -1.17 -12.32
N LEU A 327 -0.49 -1.11 -11.84
CA LEU A 327 0.07 0.08 -11.17
C LEU A 327 -0.28 1.37 -11.93
N PRO A 328 -0.75 2.43 -11.24
CA PRO A 328 -1.12 3.67 -11.91
C PRO A 328 0.08 4.24 -12.68
N PRO A 329 -0.12 4.77 -13.90
CA PRO A 329 0.96 5.39 -14.68
C PRO A 329 1.74 6.44 -13.89
N THR A 330 1.06 7.34 -13.16
CA THR A 330 1.69 8.30 -12.22
C THR A 330 2.70 7.69 -11.24
N MET A 331 2.48 6.46 -10.77
CA MET A 331 3.40 5.78 -9.85
C MET A 331 4.62 5.23 -10.56
N THR A 332 4.47 4.84 -11.83
CA THR A 332 5.58 4.36 -12.68
C THR A 332 6.28 5.49 -13.42
N GLN A 333 5.62 6.64 -13.55
CA GLN A 333 6.10 7.76 -14.32
C GLN A 333 7.33 8.36 -13.66
N GLY A 334 8.42 8.39 -14.41
CA GLY A 334 9.72 8.80 -13.90
C GLY A 334 10.57 7.66 -13.35
N LEU A 335 10.01 6.47 -13.12
CA LEU A 335 10.83 5.28 -13.04
C LEU A 335 11.24 4.96 -14.47
N GLU A 336 12.50 5.23 -14.82
CA GLU A 336 13.11 4.86 -16.12
C GLU A 336 13.16 3.33 -16.35
N ALA A 337 12.58 2.55 -15.44
CA ALA A 337 12.55 1.10 -15.45
C ALA A 337 11.12 0.58 -15.61
N ARG A 338 10.95 -0.42 -16.48
CA ARG A 338 9.76 -1.23 -16.57
C ARG A 338 9.65 -2.06 -15.30
N ILE A 339 8.52 -1.94 -14.59
CA ILE A 339 8.32 -2.67 -13.34
C ILE A 339 7.93 -4.11 -13.64
N GLU A 340 8.84 -5.03 -13.38
CA GLU A 340 8.61 -6.46 -13.50
C GLU A 340 8.35 -7.08 -12.14
N TYR A 341 7.47 -8.08 -12.10
CA TYR A 341 7.22 -8.82 -10.86
C TYR A 341 8.47 -9.55 -10.40
N TRP A 342 9.04 -9.08 -9.30
CA TRP A 342 10.14 -9.68 -8.57
C TRP A 342 9.79 -9.79 -7.10
N LEU A 343 9.85 -11.02 -6.58
CA LEU A 343 9.62 -11.29 -5.18
C LEU A 343 10.97 -11.47 -4.47
N PRO A 344 11.27 -10.69 -3.43
CA PRO A 344 12.47 -10.92 -2.64
C PRO A 344 12.48 -12.33 -2.06
N GLY A 345 13.62 -13.03 -2.12
CA GLY A 345 13.73 -14.43 -1.66
C GLY A 345 13.35 -14.63 -0.19
N TYR A 346 13.48 -13.59 0.64
CA TYR A 346 13.09 -13.62 2.05
C TYR A 346 11.57 -13.47 2.28
N ALA A 347 10.79 -13.02 1.30
CA ALA A 347 9.38 -12.69 1.51
C ALA A 347 8.53 -13.90 1.91
N ILE A 348 8.71 -15.04 1.23
CA ILE A 348 7.99 -16.29 1.53
C ILE A 348 8.39 -16.85 2.90
N PRO A 349 9.70 -17.06 3.21
CA PRO A 349 10.11 -17.50 4.54
C PRO A 349 9.60 -16.61 5.68
N VAL A 350 9.69 -15.28 5.51
CA VAL A 350 9.23 -14.33 6.53
C VAL A 350 7.72 -14.43 6.74
N ALA A 351 6.92 -14.53 5.66
CA ALA A 351 5.47 -14.64 5.79
C ALA A 351 5.03 -15.94 6.47
N ILE A 352 5.63 -17.07 6.09
CA ILE A 352 5.36 -18.38 6.70
C ILE A 352 5.81 -18.39 8.18
N ALA A 353 6.97 -17.82 8.49
CA ALA A 353 7.45 -17.70 9.85
C ALA A 353 6.52 -16.81 10.69
N ALA A 354 6.10 -15.66 10.15
CA ALA A 354 5.20 -14.74 10.83
C ALA A 354 3.85 -15.40 11.16
N THR A 355 3.22 -16.12 10.22
CA THR A 355 1.95 -16.81 10.48
C THR A 355 2.11 -17.98 11.45
N ALA A 356 3.20 -18.75 11.35
CA ALA A 356 3.50 -19.83 12.28
C ALA A 356 3.74 -19.32 13.70
N LEU A 357 4.59 -18.29 13.87
CA LEU A 357 4.88 -17.68 15.16
C LEU A 357 3.63 -17.05 15.78
N THR A 358 2.83 -16.35 14.98
CA THR A 358 1.56 -15.76 15.42
C THR A 358 0.58 -16.84 15.89
N SER A 359 0.46 -17.93 15.14
CA SER A 359 -0.39 -19.07 15.50
C SER A 359 0.06 -19.74 16.80
N VAL A 360 1.37 -19.94 16.95
CA VAL A 360 1.98 -20.52 18.16
C VAL A 360 1.79 -19.61 19.36
N ALA A 361 2.01 -18.29 19.22
CA ALA A 361 1.83 -17.33 20.30
C ALA A 361 0.37 -17.29 20.78
N ALA A 362 -0.58 -17.22 19.84
CA ALA A 362 -2.01 -17.29 20.13
C ALA A 362 -2.42 -18.60 20.82
N SER A 363 -1.95 -19.73 20.30
CA SER A 363 -2.22 -21.05 20.88
C SER A 363 -1.57 -21.24 22.25
N ALA A 364 -0.37 -20.72 22.47
CA ALA A 364 0.32 -20.77 23.76
C ALA A 364 -0.47 -20.05 24.86
N MET A 365 -1.08 -18.91 24.53
CA MET A 365 -1.97 -18.20 25.45
C MET A 365 -3.20 -19.03 25.81
N ALA A 366 -3.82 -19.70 24.83
CA ALA A 366 -4.96 -20.59 25.07
C ALA A 366 -4.56 -21.85 25.87
N ALA A 367 -3.44 -22.47 25.52
CA ALA A 367 -2.95 -23.73 26.10
C ALA A 367 -2.61 -23.63 27.60
N ARG A 368 -2.39 -22.42 28.14
CA ARG A 368 -2.27 -22.19 29.59
C ARG A 368 -3.47 -22.74 30.38
N GLN A 369 -4.65 -22.84 29.77
CA GLN A 369 -5.86 -23.41 30.39
C GLN A 369 -5.71 -24.90 30.71
N VAL A 370 -4.94 -25.65 29.92
CA VAL A 370 -4.71 -27.09 30.11
C VAL A 370 -4.04 -27.38 31.45
N TYR A 371 -3.20 -26.45 31.94
CA TYR A 371 -2.56 -26.57 33.25
C TYR A 371 -3.52 -26.40 34.42
N LYS A 372 -4.69 -25.79 34.21
CA LYS A 372 -5.70 -25.52 35.25
C LYS A 372 -6.81 -26.57 35.32
N VAL A 373 -6.96 -27.43 34.30
CA VAL A 373 -7.94 -28.54 34.33
C VAL A 373 -7.58 -29.48 35.50
N SER A 374 -8.54 -30.04 36.22
CA SER A 374 -8.27 -31.08 37.24
C SER A 374 -8.53 -32.49 36.67
N PRO A 375 -7.85 -33.55 37.16
CA PRO A 375 -8.10 -34.92 36.65
C PRO A 375 -9.51 -35.44 36.91
N ILE A 376 -10.23 -34.90 37.91
CA ILE A 376 -11.54 -35.37 38.37
C ILE A 376 -12.70 -34.54 37.77
N GLU A 377 -12.42 -33.40 37.13
CA GLU A 377 -13.44 -32.52 36.51
C GLU A 377 -14.26 -33.18 35.39
N ALA A 378 -13.84 -34.33 34.84
CA ALA A 378 -14.65 -35.10 33.90
C ALA A 378 -15.92 -35.71 34.53
N LEU A 379 -15.97 -35.82 35.87
CA LEU A 379 -17.09 -36.36 36.63
C LEU A 379 -18.02 -35.27 37.19
N ALA A 380 -17.66 -34.00 37.07
CA ALA A 380 -18.48 -32.88 37.51
C ALA A 380 -19.43 -32.43 36.37
N PRO A 381 -20.68 -32.04 36.67
CA PRO A 381 -21.62 -31.58 35.64
C PRO A 381 -21.04 -30.38 34.87
N VAL A 382 -21.12 -30.46 33.54
CA VAL A 382 -20.67 -29.42 32.61
C VAL A 382 -21.39 -28.11 32.94
N GLY A 383 -20.67 -27.12 33.47
CA GLY A 383 -21.22 -25.77 33.68
C GLY A 383 -20.69 -24.98 34.88
N VAL A 384 -19.97 -25.60 35.82
CA VAL A 384 -19.43 -24.88 37.00
C VAL A 384 -17.98 -25.29 37.25
N SER A 385 -17.03 -24.63 36.57
CA SER A 385 -15.61 -24.88 36.82
C SER A 385 -14.92 -23.61 37.35
N ALA A 386 -14.19 -23.76 38.45
CA ALA A 386 -13.35 -22.72 39.06
C ALA A 386 -12.28 -22.17 38.09
N ALA A 387 -11.95 -22.90 37.02
CA ALA A 387 -11.04 -22.46 35.96
C ALA A 387 -11.61 -21.31 35.10
N ASP A 388 -12.93 -21.04 35.16
CA ASP A 388 -13.60 -19.97 34.39
C ASP A 388 -13.55 -18.58 35.02
N ASN A 389 -13.18 -18.49 36.30
CA ASN A 389 -13.01 -17.23 36.99
C ASN A 389 -11.62 -16.64 36.75
N VAL A 390 -11.56 -15.57 35.96
CA VAL A 390 -10.36 -14.71 35.89
C VAL A 390 -10.34 -13.84 37.14
N PRO A 391 -9.27 -13.84 37.95
CA PRO A 391 -9.23 -13.05 39.17
C PRO A 391 -9.36 -11.55 38.82
N ARG A 392 -10.13 -10.82 39.64
CA ARG A 392 -10.44 -9.40 39.40
C ARG A 392 -9.18 -8.54 39.26
N TRP A 393 -8.15 -8.80 40.08
CA TRP A 393 -6.89 -8.06 40.03
C TRP A 393 -6.20 -8.18 38.66
N LEU A 394 -6.19 -9.38 38.04
CA LEU A 394 -5.56 -9.58 36.74
C LEU A 394 -6.29 -8.78 35.66
N ARG A 395 -7.63 -8.70 35.73
CA ARG A 395 -8.43 -7.87 34.82
C ARG A 395 -8.15 -6.38 35.01
N ILE A 396 -8.00 -5.93 36.25
CA ILE A 396 -7.66 -4.54 36.57
C ILE A 396 -6.25 -4.21 36.06
N VAL A 397 -5.26 -5.07 36.33
CA VAL A 397 -3.87 -4.87 35.86
C VAL A 397 -3.81 -4.87 34.33
N THR A 398 -4.47 -5.80 33.64
CA THR A 398 -4.53 -5.79 32.17
C THR A 398 -5.26 -4.54 31.64
N GLY A 399 -6.29 -4.07 32.35
CA GLY A 399 -7.03 -2.86 31.98
C GLY A 399 -6.18 -1.60 32.14
N LEU A 400 -5.50 -1.45 33.27
CA LEU A 400 -4.58 -0.34 33.52
C LEU A 400 -3.41 -0.35 32.54
N ALA A 401 -2.81 -1.52 32.28
CA ALA A 401 -1.77 -1.65 31.27
C ALA A 401 -2.27 -1.31 29.86
N ALA A 402 -3.47 -1.77 29.48
CA ALA A 402 -4.08 -1.43 28.20
C ALA A 402 -4.34 0.07 28.06
N VAL A 403 -4.89 0.72 29.09
CA VAL A 403 -5.11 2.17 29.11
C VAL A 403 -3.78 2.93 29.04
N ALA A 404 -2.75 2.47 29.76
CA ALA A 404 -1.41 3.07 29.70
C ALA A 404 -0.79 2.96 28.31
N VAL A 405 -0.87 1.79 27.65
CA VAL A 405 -0.40 1.60 26.27
C VAL A 405 -1.22 2.45 25.29
N LEU A 406 -2.53 2.55 25.49
CA LEU A 406 -3.41 3.34 24.63
C LEU A 406 -3.09 4.85 24.78
N ALA A 407 -2.89 5.33 26.00
CA ALA A 407 -2.46 6.69 26.26
C ALA A 407 -1.05 6.96 25.70
N ALA A 408 -0.10 6.06 25.91
CA ALA A 408 1.25 6.19 25.37
C ALA A 408 1.26 6.19 23.83
N ALA A 409 0.49 5.31 23.20
CA ALA A 409 0.38 5.27 21.76
C ALA A 409 -0.29 6.52 21.18
N ILE A 410 -1.35 7.04 21.84
CA ILE A 410 -1.96 8.32 21.47
C ILE A 410 -0.94 9.46 21.64
N LEU A 411 -0.19 9.51 22.73
CA LEU A 411 0.85 10.53 22.95
C LEU A 411 1.96 10.43 21.90
N ILE A 412 2.42 9.23 21.55
CA ILE A 412 3.41 9.03 20.48
C ILE A 412 2.85 9.54 19.15
N VAL A 413 1.58 9.24 18.85
CA VAL A 413 0.89 9.76 17.66
C VAL A 413 0.88 11.29 17.63
N PHE A 414 0.69 11.97 18.77
CA PHE A 414 0.67 13.43 18.83
C PHE A 414 2.05 14.10 18.84
N TYR A 415 3.08 13.46 19.45
CA TYR A 415 4.37 14.11 19.74
C TYR A 415 5.56 13.56 18.96
N GLN A 416 5.47 12.35 18.38
CA GLN A 416 6.54 11.74 17.59
C GLN A 416 6.02 11.18 16.25
N PRO A 417 5.65 12.06 15.31
CA PRO A 417 5.21 11.65 13.99
C PRO A 417 6.34 10.96 13.21
N GLY A 418 5.99 9.95 12.40
CA GLY A 418 6.94 9.19 11.58
C GLY A 418 6.79 7.67 11.71
N SER A 419 7.88 6.92 11.52
CA SER A 419 7.86 5.45 11.54
C SER A 419 7.42 4.85 12.89
N VAL A 420 7.65 5.58 14.00
CA VAL A 420 7.24 5.17 15.35
C VAL A 420 5.72 5.19 15.53
N ALA A 421 5.00 6.09 14.84
CA ALA A 421 3.54 6.16 14.88
C ALA A 421 2.87 4.87 14.37
N PHE A 422 3.48 4.16 13.41
CA PHE A 422 2.97 2.87 12.94
C PHE A 422 3.04 1.77 14.01
N VAL A 423 4.14 1.74 14.77
CA VAL A 423 4.28 0.82 15.90
C VAL A 423 3.24 1.15 16.98
N ALA A 424 3.01 2.43 17.22
CA ALA A 424 1.97 2.90 18.13
C ALA A 424 0.57 2.44 17.68
N ILE A 425 0.22 2.49 16.39
CA ILE A 425 -1.07 1.99 15.88
C ILE A 425 -1.23 0.48 16.07
N ALA A 426 -0.20 -0.33 15.77
CA ALA A 426 -0.27 -1.77 16.05
C ALA A 426 -0.41 -2.06 17.56
N ALA A 427 0.25 -1.25 18.40
CA ALA A 427 0.09 -1.30 19.85
C ALA A 427 -1.32 -0.89 20.30
N LEU A 428 -1.96 0.09 19.64
CA LEU A 428 -3.35 0.49 19.89
C LEU A 428 -4.31 -0.68 19.69
N PHE A 429 -4.25 -1.39 18.56
CA PHE A 429 -5.08 -2.58 18.31
C PHE A 429 -4.88 -3.65 19.39
N THR A 430 -3.63 -3.89 19.79
CA THR A 430 -3.31 -4.86 20.85
C THR A 430 -3.88 -4.42 22.20
N ALA A 431 -3.75 -3.13 22.53
CA ALA A 431 -4.30 -2.53 23.75
C ALA A 431 -5.83 -2.59 23.78
N GLN A 432 -6.51 -2.38 22.65
CA GLN A 432 -7.97 -2.50 22.56
C GLN A 432 -8.46 -3.93 22.82
N ILE A 433 -7.77 -4.95 22.30
CA ILE A 433 -8.08 -6.36 22.61
C ILE A 433 -7.90 -6.63 24.10
N ALA A 434 -6.81 -6.13 24.70
CA ALA A 434 -6.55 -6.26 26.13
C ALA A 434 -7.57 -5.51 27.00
N LEU A 435 -8.00 -4.32 26.56
CA LEU A 435 -9.05 -3.53 27.21
C LEU A 435 -10.40 -4.26 27.11
N GLY A 436 -10.71 -4.84 25.96
CA GLY A 436 -11.87 -5.70 25.76
C GLY A 436 -11.88 -6.87 26.75
N PHE A 437 -10.72 -7.51 26.98
CA PHE A 437 -10.57 -8.57 27.99
C PHE A 437 -10.81 -8.05 29.42
N ALA A 438 -10.27 -6.89 29.77
CA ALA A 438 -10.52 -6.26 31.07
C ALA A 438 -12.02 -5.97 31.28
N LEU A 439 -12.71 -5.52 30.22
CA LEU A 439 -14.14 -5.18 30.20
C LEU A 439 -15.09 -6.36 29.92
N ALA A 440 -14.60 -7.61 29.95
CA ALA A 440 -15.42 -8.79 29.62
C ALA A 440 -16.75 -8.87 30.40
N GLY A 441 -16.72 -8.60 31.72
CA GLY A 441 -17.91 -8.63 32.57
C GLY A 441 -18.99 -7.58 32.19
N PRO A 442 -18.65 -6.28 32.09
CA PRO A 442 -19.54 -5.27 31.51
C PRO A 442 -20.08 -5.64 30.13
N ILE A 443 -19.23 -6.10 29.21
CA ILE A 443 -19.64 -6.47 27.84
C ILE A 443 -20.69 -7.58 27.87
N VAL A 444 -20.47 -8.65 28.62
CA VAL A 444 -21.43 -9.76 28.73
C VAL A 444 -22.75 -9.31 29.34
N ARG A 445 -22.73 -8.45 30.37
CA ARG A 445 -23.95 -7.89 30.97
C ARG A 445 -24.72 -7.00 30.00
N ALA A 446 -24.02 -6.19 29.21
CA ALA A 446 -24.63 -5.40 28.15
C ALA A 446 -25.27 -6.30 27.08
N THR A 447 -24.59 -7.36 26.66
CA THR A 447 -25.15 -8.36 25.73
C THR A 447 -26.38 -9.04 26.31
N ALA A 448 -26.37 -9.43 27.58
CA ALA A 448 -27.54 -9.99 28.24
C ALA A 448 -28.71 -9.00 28.31
N ALA A 449 -28.44 -7.73 28.63
CA ALA A 449 -29.44 -6.67 28.64
C ALA A 449 -30.08 -6.45 27.26
N VAL A 450 -29.27 -6.39 26.20
CA VAL A 450 -29.77 -6.28 24.83
C VAL A 450 -30.57 -7.52 24.42
N ALA A 451 -30.14 -8.72 24.83
CA ALA A 451 -30.90 -9.95 24.57
C ALA A 451 -32.30 -9.89 25.21
N ARG A 452 -32.44 -9.35 26.43
CA ARG A 452 -33.75 -9.20 27.12
C ARG A 452 -34.74 -8.31 26.36
N LEU A 453 -34.28 -7.41 25.48
CA LEU A 453 -35.15 -6.55 24.67
C LEU A 453 -35.97 -7.35 23.64
N PHE A 454 -35.54 -8.57 23.29
CA PHE A 454 -36.25 -9.45 22.35
C PHE A 454 -37.36 -10.29 23.02
N GLY A 455 -38.00 -9.76 24.06
CA GLY A 455 -39.11 -10.39 24.77
C GLY A 455 -38.73 -11.66 25.55
N SER A 456 -39.69 -12.58 25.71
CA SER A 456 -39.51 -13.78 26.55
C SER A 456 -38.47 -14.75 26.00
N ALA A 457 -38.36 -14.90 24.67
CA ALA A 457 -37.31 -15.69 24.04
C ALA A 457 -35.91 -15.07 24.28
N GLY A 458 -35.85 -13.74 24.24
CA GLY A 458 -34.65 -12.96 24.56
C GLY A 458 -34.20 -13.08 26.01
N ALA A 459 -35.13 -13.15 26.97
CA ALA A 459 -34.82 -13.36 28.39
C ALA A 459 -34.12 -14.72 28.65
N LEU A 460 -34.54 -15.79 27.96
CA LEU A 460 -33.85 -17.09 28.00
C LEU A 460 -32.48 -17.03 27.30
N GLY A 461 -32.37 -16.27 26.21
CA GLY A 461 -31.09 -15.97 25.57
C GLY A 461 -30.12 -15.24 26.52
N ALA A 462 -30.61 -14.25 27.27
CA ALA A 462 -29.82 -13.50 28.24
C ALA A 462 -29.29 -14.38 29.38
N ALA A 463 -30.10 -15.30 29.90
CA ALA A 463 -29.64 -16.28 30.89
C ALA A 463 -28.54 -17.19 30.34
N THR A 464 -28.59 -17.50 29.03
CA THR A 464 -27.53 -18.24 28.35
C THR A 464 -26.25 -17.42 28.28
N VAL A 465 -26.38 -16.14 27.96
CA VAL A 465 -25.24 -15.23 27.85
C VAL A 465 -24.50 -15.11 29.17
N GLU A 466 -25.23 -14.98 30.27
CA GLU A 466 -24.65 -14.83 31.62
C GLU A 466 -23.99 -16.11 32.14
N ARG A 467 -24.47 -17.29 31.71
CA ARG A 467 -23.87 -18.59 32.08
C ARG A 467 -22.56 -18.89 31.36
N ALA A 468 -22.31 -18.29 30.20
CA ALA A 468 -21.12 -18.55 29.39
C ALA A 468 -20.31 -17.27 29.06
N PRO A 469 -19.85 -16.51 30.07
CA PRO A 469 -19.32 -15.16 29.88
C PRO A 469 -18.07 -15.12 28.97
N ARG A 470 -17.16 -16.09 29.09
CA ARG A 470 -15.94 -16.15 28.26
C ARG A 470 -16.26 -16.37 26.79
N ARG A 471 -17.20 -17.26 26.50
CA ARG A 471 -17.63 -17.58 25.14
C ARG A 471 -18.29 -16.38 24.49
N VAL A 472 -19.24 -15.76 25.20
CA VAL A 472 -19.94 -14.59 24.68
C VAL A 472 -19.01 -13.40 24.48
N TRP A 473 -18.11 -13.15 25.43
CA TRP A 473 -17.08 -12.13 25.27
C TRP A 473 -16.25 -12.36 24.01
N ALA A 474 -15.74 -13.58 23.80
CA ALA A 474 -14.94 -13.91 22.62
C ALA A 474 -15.72 -13.68 21.31
N THR A 475 -17.01 -14.02 21.27
CA THR A 475 -17.85 -13.77 20.08
C THR A 475 -18.13 -12.29 19.86
N VAL A 476 -18.39 -11.53 20.93
CA VAL A 476 -18.60 -10.08 20.84
C VAL A 476 -17.33 -9.38 20.35
N MET A 477 -16.17 -9.78 20.87
CA MET A 477 -14.87 -9.26 20.41
C MET A 477 -14.55 -9.63 18.96
N THR A 478 -14.96 -10.82 18.51
CA THR A 478 -14.80 -11.22 17.11
C THR A 478 -15.60 -10.31 16.17
N VAL A 479 -16.86 -10.00 16.53
CA VAL A 479 -17.69 -9.05 15.77
C VAL A 479 -17.11 -7.63 15.87
N LEU A 480 -16.70 -7.20 17.06
CA LEU A 480 -16.08 -5.90 17.30
C LEU A 480 -14.87 -5.70 16.38
N ILE A 481 -13.92 -6.63 16.38
CA ILE A 481 -12.70 -6.54 15.57
C ILE A 481 -13.04 -6.45 14.09
N ALA A 482 -14.01 -7.24 13.62
CA ALA A 482 -14.42 -7.18 12.22
C ALA A 482 -15.00 -5.81 11.82
N VAL A 483 -15.81 -5.21 12.70
CA VAL A 483 -16.36 -3.88 12.47
C VAL A 483 -15.29 -2.81 12.58
N VAL A 484 -14.41 -2.85 13.59
CA VAL A 484 -13.27 -1.91 13.71
C VAL A 484 -12.42 -1.94 12.45
N THR A 485 -11.96 -3.12 12.01
CA THR A 485 -11.14 -3.24 10.81
C THR A 485 -11.87 -2.71 9.57
N THR A 486 -13.17 -2.95 9.44
CA THR A 486 -13.96 -2.43 8.32
C THR A 486 -14.08 -0.91 8.35
N VAL A 487 -14.41 -0.33 9.51
CA VAL A 487 -14.56 1.12 9.68
C VAL A 487 -13.22 1.83 9.49
N VAL A 488 -12.13 1.30 10.06
CA VAL A 488 -10.79 1.90 9.91
C VAL A 488 -10.35 1.86 8.45
N ILE A 489 -10.42 0.71 7.77
CA ILE A 489 -9.97 0.60 6.38
C ILE A 489 -10.83 1.46 5.46
N THR A 490 -12.16 1.32 5.52
CA THR A 490 -13.05 2.06 4.59
C THR A 490 -13.16 3.54 4.93
N GLY A 491 -13.19 3.89 6.22
CA GLY A 491 -13.31 5.26 6.72
C GLY A 491 -12.07 6.09 6.40
N THR A 492 -10.89 5.58 6.75
CA THR A 492 -9.60 6.21 6.43
C THR A 492 -9.45 6.45 4.93
N ASN A 493 -9.75 5.44 4.12
CA ASN A 493 -9.67 5.52 2.67
C ASN A 493 -10.57 6.63 2.13
N ASN A 494 -11.81 6.71 2.62
CA ASN A 494 -12.74 7.76 2.22
C ASN A 494 -12.28 9.15 2.67
N ASP A 495 -11.75 9.29 3.89
CA ASP A 495 -11.21 10.55 4.39
C ASP A 495 -10.03 11.01 3.53
N MET A 496 -9.15 10.08 3.14
CA MET A 496 -8.01 10.34 2.26
C MET A 496 -8.45 10.80 0.87
N ILE A 497 -9.37 10.08 0.20
CA ILE A 497 -9.89 10.49 -1.11
C ILE A 497 -10.55 11.86 -1.02
N ARG A 498 -11.44 12.07 -0.04
CA ARG A 498 -12.14 13.36 0.10
C ARG A 498 -11.17 14.50 0.36
N SER A 499 -10.17 14.28 1.21
CA SER A 499 -9.18 15.31 1.52
C SER A 499 -8.29 15.61 0.31
N ALA A 500 -7.88 14.59 -0.45
CA ALA A 500 -7.15 14.79 -1.69
C ALA A 500 -8.02 15.49 -2.75
N ARG A 501 -9.29 15.10 -2.87
CA ARG A 501 -10.26 15.77 -3.75
C ARG A 501 -10.46 17.23 -3.37
N ASP A 502 -10.56 17.56 -2.08
CA ASP A 502 -10.68 18.94 -1.61
C ASP A 502 -9.44 19.76 -2.01
N VAL A 503 -8.23 19.15 -2.00
CA VAL A 503 -7.00 19.79 -2.49
C VAL A 503 -7.02 20.01 -4.00
N PHE A 504 -7.45 19.01 -4.78
CA PHE A 504 -7.49 19.09 -6.25
C PHE A 504 -8.76 19.70 -6.83
N ALA A 505 -9.74 20.08 -6.01
CA ALA A 505 -11.02 20.61 -6.46
C ALA A 505 -10.91 21.76 -7.49
N PRO A 506 -9.94 22.71 -7.37
CA PRO A 506 -9.78 23.77 -8.37
C PRO A 506 -9.49 23.28 -9.80
N VAL A 507 -8.90 22.08 -9.96
CA VAL A 507 -8.64 21.47 -11.27
C VAL A 507 -9.94 21.19 -12.03
N ALA A 508 -11.04 20.92 -11.30
CA ALA A 508 -12.35 20.66 -11.87
C ALA A 508 -13.07 21.91 -12.38
N ASP A 509 -12.61 23.10 -12.00
CA ASP A 509 -13.20 24.38 -12.41
C ASP A 509 -12.73 24.83 -13.80
N VAL A 510 -11.73 24.16 -14.38
CA VAL A 510 -11.25 24.41 -15.74
C VAL A 510 -12.18 23.74 -16.75
N ASP A 511 -12.67 24.49 -17.73
CA ASP A 511 -13.61 23.98 -18.73
C ASP A 511 -12.96 22.93 -19.65
N VAL A 512 -11.78 23.24 -20.19
CA VAL A 512 -11.00 22.30 -21.03
C VAL A 512 -9.52 22.35 -20.67
N TRP A 513 -8.94 21.18 -20.41
CA TRP A 513 -7.51 20.97 -20.30
C TRP A 513 -6.95 20.51 -21.64
N VAL A 514 -5.83 21.10 -22.06
CA VAL A 514 -4.96 20.56 -23.12
C VAL A 514 -3.67 20.13 -22.45
N SER A 515 -3.25 18.89 -22.65
CA SER A 515 -2.11 18.30 -21.94
C SER A 515 -1.27 17.44 -22.88
N ALA A 516 0.04 17.43 -22.67
CA ALA A 516 0.93 16.52 -23.38
C ALA A 516 0.73 15.05 -22.98
N ASN A 517 0.13 14.81 -21.80
CA ASN A 517 -0.10 13.49 -21.23
C ASN A 517 -1.59 13.23 -20.90
N PRO A 518 -2.01 11.96 -20.77
CA PRO A 518 -3.31 11.57 -20.21
C PRO A 518 -3.60 12.17 -18.83
N PRO A 519 -4.89 12.25 -18.42
CA PRO A 519 -5.30 12.85 -17.14
C PRO A 519 -4.82 12.06 -15.90
N ASP A 520 -4.46 10.78 -16.05
CA ASP A 520 -3.92 9.92 -14.99
C ASP A 520 -2.37 9.88 -14.97
N GLU A 521 -1.74 10.81 -15.68
CA GLU A 521 -0.29 11.05 -15.73
C GLU A 521 0.06 12.51 -15.39
N TYR A 522 1.26 12.72 -14.86
CA TYR A 522 1.82 14.07 -14.77
C TYR A 522 2.15 14.60 -16.17
N ALA A 523 1.67 15.79 -16.50
CA ALA A 523 1.94 16.41 -17.79
C ALA A 523 3.37 16.97 -17.84
N THR A 524 4.38 16.11 -18.01
CA THR A 524 5.79 16.53 -18.10
C THR A 524 6.29 16.68 -19.54
N GLY A 525 5.52 16.20 -20.54
CA GLY A 525 5.81 16.41 -21.94
C GLY A 525 5.57 17.85 -22.39
N LEU A 526 6.36 18.35 -23.35
CA LEU A 526 6.18 19.70 -23.89
C LEU A 526 5.10 19.70 -24.98
N LEU A 527 4.21 20.68 -24.93
CA LEU A 527 3.26 20.95 -26.00
C LEU A 527 3.96 21.59 -27.21
N PRO A 528 3.42 21.39 -28.44
CA PRO A 528 3.94 22.02 -29.65
C PRO A 528 3.97 23.55 -29.55
N GLN A 529 5.00 24.17 -30.13
CA GLN A 529 5.08 25.63 -30.24
C GLN A 529 3.89 26.18 -31.05
N GLY A 530 3.35 27.32 -30.62
CA GLY A 530 2.20 27.97 -31.26
C GLY A 530 0.83 27.37 -30.89
N LEU A 531 0.78 26.23 -30.18
CA LEU A 531 -0.50 25.62 -29.81
C LEU A 531 -1.36 26.53 -28.94
N THR A 532 -0.76 27.29 -28.01
CA THR A 532 -1.48 28.27 -27.18
C THR A 532 -2.25 29.29 -28.04
N GLN A 533 -1.64 29.80 -29.10
CA GLN A 533 -2.27 30.77 -30.02
C GLN A 533 -3.41 30.11 -30.79
N ASN A 534 -3.17 28.92 -31.34
CA ASN A 534 -4.20 28.18 -32.09
C ASN A 534 -5.43 27.86 -31.21
N VAL A 535 -5.22 27.50 -29.94
CA VAL A 535 -6.31 27.24 -28.98
C VAL A 535 -7.03 28.53 -28.60
N THR A 536 -6.31 29.65 -28.47
CA THR A 536 -6.91 30.96 -28.16
C THR A 536 -7.85 31.45 -29.28
N GLU A 537 -7.56 31.11 -30.53
CA GLU A 537 -8.39 31.46 -31.69
C GLU A 537 -9.66 30.60 -31.84
N VAL A 538 -9.82 29.54 -31.04
CA VAL A 538 -11.00 28.67 -31.08
C VAL A 538 -12.25 29.42 -30.62
N PRO A 539 -13.35 29.41 -31.40
CA PRO A 539 -14.60 30.04 -31.00
C PRO A 539 -15.13 29.50 -29.67
N GLY A 540 -15.40 30.41 -28.74
CA GLY A 540 -15.90 30.09 -27.40
C GLY A 540 -14.83 30.07 -26.30
N VAL A 541 -13.55 30.22 -26.65
CA VAL A 541 -12.45 30.42 -25.68
C VAL A 541 -12.40 31.87 -25.21
N ALA A 542 -12.39 32.08 -23.90
CA ALA A 542 -12.25 33.40 -23.27
C ALA A 542 -10.80 33.70 -22.89
N ASN A 543 -10.10 32.72 -22.32
CA ASN A 543 -8.71 32.84 -21.92
C ASN A 543 -8.02 31.46 -21.96
N VAL A 544 -6.71 31.46 -22.20
CA VAL A 544 -5.85 30.28 -22.13
C VAL A 544 -4.72 30.58 -21.15
N THR A 545 -4.63 29.79 -20.08
CA THR A 545 -3.56 29.90 -19.09
C THR A 545 -2.55 28.77 -19.30
N GLU A 546 -1.28 29.12 -19.48
CA GLU A 546 -0.21 28.15 -19.64
C GLU A 546 0.24 27.61 -18.28
N GLY A 547 0.61 26.34 -18.23
CA GLY A 547 1.25 25.70 -17.09
C GLY A 547 2.39 24.80 -17.53
N ALA A 548 3.34 24.54 -16.63
CA ALA A 548 4.42 23.59 -16.88
C ALA A 548 4.70 22.74 -15.64
N LEU A 549 4.75 21.43 -15.84
CA LEU A 549 5.25 20.48 -14.86
C LEU A 549 6.57 19.88 -15.34
N GLY A 550 7.43 19.51 -14.40
CA GLY A 550 8.70 18.85 -14.71
C GLY A 550 9.32 18.23 -13.47
N PHE A 551 10.19 17.25 -13.64
CA PHE A 551 10.91 16.68 -12.49
C PHE A 551 12.24 17.40 -12.29
N ALA A 552 12.58 17.64 -11.03
CA ALA A 552 13.89 18.13 -10.63
C ALA A 552 14.41 17.37 -9.42
N VAL A 553 15.68 17.58 -9.09
CA VAL A 553 16.27 17.10 -7.85
C VAL A 553 16.71 18.29 -7.00
N VAL A 554 16.15 18.35 -5.79
CA VAL A 554 16.42 19.41 -4.81
C VAL A 554 16.85 18.74 -3.50
N GLY A 555 17.99 19.15 -2.94
CA GLY A 555 18.53 18.56 -1.70
C GLY A 555 18.79 17.05 -1.77
N GLY A 556 19.11 16.52 -2.96
CA GLY A 556 19.31 15.07 -3.16
C GLY A 556 18.02 14.26 -3.30
N THR A 557 16.86 14.93 -3.29
CA THR A 557 15.53 14.32 -3.38
C THR A 557 14.86 14.68 -4.70
N ARG A 558 14.18 13.71 -5.33
CA ARG A 558 13.37 14.00 -6.52
C ARG A 558 12.08 14.73 -6.13
N VAL A 559 11.82 15.85 -6.79
CA VAL A 559 10.65 16.70 -6.60
C VAL A 559 9.95 16.98 -7.92
N MET A 560 8.68 17.35 -7.85
CA MET A 560 7.96 17.96 -8.96
C MET A 560 8.20 19.47 -8.96
N LEU A 561 8.44 20.06 -10.12
CA LEU A 561 8.38 21.49 -10.37
C LEU A 561 7.00 21.83 -10.94
N ASP A 562 6.42 22.91 -10.46
CA ASP A 562 5.11 23.40 -10.88
C ASP A 562 5.20 24.90 -11.23
N GLY A 563 5.04 25.20 -12.51
CA GLY A 563 5.24 26.52 -13.10
C GLY A 563 3.92 27.24 -13.32
N PHE A 564 3.69 28.32 -12.57
CA PHE A 564 2.42 29.04 -12.54
C PHE A 564 2.39 30.25 -13.47
N ALA A 565 1.28 30.42 -14.18
CA ALA A 565 0.92 31.66 -14.86
C ALA A 565 -0.26 32.38 -14.15
N PRO A 566 -0.46 33.69 -14.40
CA PRO A 566 -1.58 34.42 -13.84
C PRO A 566 -2.92 33.75 -14.17
N GLY A 567 -3.73 33.50 -13.15
CA GLY A 567 -5.03 32.82 -13.30
C GLY A 567 -4.98 31.30 -13.26
N SER A 568 -3.81 30.66 -13.03
CA SER A 568 -3.69 29.20 -12.96
C SER A 568 -4.66 28.59 -11.93
N HIS A 569 -5.23 27.44 -12.27
CA HIS A 569 -6.08 26.59 -11.43
C HIS A 569 -5.31 25.41 -10.84
N ASP A 570 -3.97 25.42 -10.93
CA ASP A 570 -3.15 24.40 -10.28
C ASP A 570 -3.40 24.43 -8.77
N ALA A 571 -3.62 23.24 -8.20
CA ALA A 571 -4.06 23.09 -6.82
C ALA A 571 -3.08 23.71 -5.81
N LEU A 572 -1.77 23.60 -6.07
CA LEU A 572 -0.74 24.21 -5.23
C LEU A 572 -0.81 25.75 -5.25
N PHE A 573 -1.06 26.35 -6.41
CA PHE A 573 -1.20 27.80 -6.56
C PHE A 573 -2.48 28.34 -5.92
N ARG A 574 -3.60 27.63 -6.10
CA ARG A 574 -4.90 28.01 -5.55
C ARG A 574 -4.99 27.91 -4.03
N ALA A 575 -4.13 27.10 -3.42
CA ALA A 575 -4.00 27.00 -1.97
C ALA A 575 -3.30 28.22 -1.32
N LEU A 576 -2.63 29.07 -2.11
CA LEU A 576 -1.92 30.26 -1.61
C LEU A 576 -2.88 31.44 -1.40
N ASP A 577 -2.54 32.36 -0.50
CA ASP A 577 -3.18 33.67 -0.41
C ASP A 577 -2.76 34.59 -1.56
N GLU A 578 -3.55 35.63 -1.82
CA GLU A 578 -3.38 36.53 -2.99
C GLU A 578 -1.99 37.17 -3.03
N LYS A 579 -1.49 37.68 -1.90
CA LYS A 579 -0.17 38.28 -1.81
C LYS A 579 0.94 37.28 -2.18
N THR A 580 0.90 36.07 -1.65
CA THR A 580 1.90 35.05 -1.96
C THR A 580 1.86 34.65 -3.43
N ARG A 581 0.67 34.58 -4.05
CA ARG A 581 0.56 34.34 -5.49
C ARG A 581 1.26 35.42 -6.30
N ASP A 582 1.03 36.69 -5.98
CA ASP A 582 1.68 37.82 -6.65
C ASP A 582 3.20 37.83 -6.45
N ASP A 583 3.66 37.47 -5.25
CA ASP A 583 5.09 37.34 -4.94
C ASP A 583 5.75 36.21 -5.75
N VAL A 584 5.09 35.06 -5.90
CA VAL A 584 5.57 33.93 -6.72
C VAL A 584 5.58 34.28 -8.21
N LEU A 585 4.51 34.88 -8.73
CA LEU A 585 4.43 35.30 -10.14
C LEU A 585 5.47 36.38 -10.48
N ALA A 586 5.81 37.25 -9.53
CA ALA A 586 6.87 38.24 -9.66
C ALA A 586 8.29 37.65 -9.54
N GLY A 587 8.43 36.33 -9.32
CA GLY A 587 9.73 35.66 -9.16
C GLY A 587 10.47 36.00 -7.85
N ARG A 588 9.77 36.52 -6.83
CA ARG A 588 10.38 36.90 -5.54
C ARG A 588 10.72 35.71 -4.64
N GLY A 589 10.25 34.52 -4.99
CA GLY A 589 10.54 33.28 -4.28
C GLY A 589 9.72 32.11 -4.80
N VAL A 590 9.82 30.98 -4.10
CA VAL A 590 9.16 29.71 -4.44
C VAL A 590 8.28 29.24 -3.29
N VAL A 591 7.30 28.40 -3.61
CA VAL A 591 6.46 27.71 -2.63
C VAL A 591 6.81 26.23 -2.64
N LEU A 592 6.75 25.59 -1.47
CA LEU A 592 7.06 24.17 -1.35
C LEU A 592 5.86 23.44 -0.78
N SER A 593 5.69 22.17 -1.15
CA SER A 593 4.86 21.30 -0.35
C SER A 593 5.46 21.15 1.06
N GLN A 594 4.61 21.01 2.06
CA GLN A 594 5.03 20.91 3.45
C GLN A 594 5.95 19.69 3.70
N ASN A 595 5.75 18.60 2.95
CA ASN A 595 6.63 17.42 2.97
C ASN A 595 8.06 17.78 2.61
N LEU A 596 8.21 18.54 1.53
CA LEU A 596 9.51 18.92 1.03
C LEU A 596 10.19 19.88 2.01
N GLY A 597 9.44 20.80 2.59
CA GLY A 597 9.93 21.68 3.66
C GLY A 597 10.53 20.90 4.84
N LYS A 598 9.80 19.89 5.35
CA LYS A 598 10.29 19.01 6.43
C LYS A 598 11.51 18.18 6.01
N THR A 599 11.50 17.65 4.79
CA THR A 599 12.60 16.80 4.28
C THR A 599 13.90 17.58 4.10
N LEU A 600 13.80 18.84 3.68
CA LEU A 600 14.93 19.75 3.50
C LEU A 600 15.29 20.55 4.76
N ASP A 601 14.51 20.39 5.84
CA ASP A 601 14.62 21.17 7.09
C ASP A 601 14.57 22.70 6.85
N VAL A 602 13.68 23.16 5.97
CA VAL A 602 13.50 24.58 5.63
C VAL A 602 12.16 25.12 6.14
N ARG A 603 12.15 26.39 6.51
CA ARG A 603 10.98 27.14 6.99
C ARG A 603 10.63 28.28 6.03
N VAL A 604 9.44 28.84 6.21
CA VAL A 604 9.02 30.06 5.49
C VAL A 604 9.98 31.20 5.84
N GLY A 605 10.52 31.86 4.81
CA GLY A 605 11.50 32.94 4.91
C GLY A 605 12.96 32.52 4.69
N ASP A 606 13.25 31.22 4.75
CA ASP A 606 14.59 30.69 4.50
C ASP A 606 14.97 30.78 3.02
N ASP A 607 16.27 30.77 2.74
CA ASP A 607 16.80 30.74 1.38
C ASP A 607 17.03 29.28 0.95
N LEU A 608 16.34 28.88 -0.11
CA LEU A 608 16.47 27.57 -0.74
C LEU A 608 17.44 27.66 -1.92
N GLN A 609 18.48 26.83 -1.88
CA GLN A 609 19.37 26.66 -3.03
C GLN A 609 18.80 25.61 -3.98
N LEU A 610 18.42 26.05 -5.17
CA LEU A 610 17.95 25.20 -6.26
C LEU A 610 19.10 24.99 -7.24
N GLN A 611 19.47 23.72 -7.48
CA GLN A 611 20.40 23.42 -8.55
C GLN A 611 19.68 23.60 -9.89
N THR A 612 20.36 24.17 -10.88
CA THR A 612 19.81 24.40 -12.22
C THR A 612 20.87 24.05 -13.28
N PRO A 613 20.48 23.81 -14.54
CA PRO A 613 21.45 23.61 -15.63
C PRO A 613 22.50 24.73 -15.76
N HIS A 614 22.15 25.96 -15.32
CA HIS A 614 23.03 27.13 -15.30
C HIS A 614 23.83 27.30 -14.02
N GLY A 615 23.77 26.33 -13.09
CA GLY A 615 24.37 26.37 -11.77
C GLY A 615 23.36 26.65 -10.64
N PRO A 616 23.81 26.83 -9.40
CA PRO A 616 22.92 27.04 -8.26
C PRO A 616 22.22 28.41 -8.32
N GLN A 617 20.91 28.43 -8.17
CA GLN A 617 20.08 29.61 -7.96
C GLN A 617 19.56 29.65 -6.53
N GLN A 618 19.36 30.85 -5.98
CA GLN A 618 18.76 31.02 -4.66
C GLN A 618 17.34 31.57 -4.78
N ALA A 619 16.42 31.00 -4.01
CA ALA A 619 15.05 31.48 -3.92
C ALA A 619 14.57 31.49 -2.46
N LYS A 620 13.84 32.55 -2.08
CA LYS A 620 13.14 32.60 -0.80
C LYS A 620 11.99 31.60 -0.75
N VAL A 621 11.85 30.88 0.36
CA VAL A 621 10.67 30.04 0.62
C VAL A 621 9.52 30.93 1.09
N LEU A 622 8.52 31.13 0.24
CA LEU A 622 7.38 32.03 0.51
C LEU A 622 6.27 31.34 1.32
N ALA A 623 6.04 30.06 1.07
CA ALA A 623 5.03 29.28 1.79
C ALA A 623 5.36 27.78 1.80
N LEU A 624 4.86 27.10 2.83
CA LEU A 624 4.82 25.64 2.93
C LEU A 624 3.35 25.20 2.90
N VAL A 625 2.95 24.50 1.84
CA VAL A 625 1.54 24.14 1.59
C VAL A 625 1.28 22.67 1.89
N PRO A 626 0.26 22.30 2.69
CA PRO A 626 -0.17 20.91 2.85
C PRO A 626 -0.73 20.41 1.51
N TYR A 627 0.04 19.61 0.77
CA TYR A 627 -0.25 19.24 -0.61
C TYR A 627 0.06 17.77 -0.85
N PHE A 628 -0.90 17.03 -1.41
CA PHE A 628 -0.70 15.62 -1.76
C PHE A 628 0.17 15.51 -3.00
N SER A 629 1.24 14.71 -2.91
CA SER A 629 2.10 14.38 -4.04
C SER A 629 2.47 12.91 -4.00
N THR A 630 2.57 12.28 -5.17
CA THR A 630 3.03 10.89 -5.28
C THR A 630 4.57 10.77 -5.32
N VAL A 631 5.26 11.91 -5.53
CA VAL A 631 6.71 12.07 -5.29
C VAL A 631 6.95 12.71 -3.92
N ILE A 632 8.21 12.80 -3.47
CA ILE A 632 8.53 13.32 -2.12
C ILE A 632 7.92 14.71 -1.89
N GLY A 633 7.91 15.58 -2.91
CA GLY A 633 7.21 16.87 -2.81
C GLY A 633 7.25 17.70 -4.09
N THR A 634 6.69 18.90 -4.01
CA THR A 634 6.53 19.82 -5.14
C THR A 634 7.12 21.19 -4.81
N VAL A 635 7.80 21.81 -5.78
CA VAL A 635 8.27 23.20 -5.76
C VAL A 635 7.45 23.99 -6.78
N GLY A 636 6.64 24.91 -6.29
CA GLY A 636 5.89 25.84 -7.13
C GLY A 636 6.66 27.14 -7.35
N MET A 637 6.68 27.65 -8.58
CA MET A 637 7.37 28.88 -8.96
C MET A 637 6.68 29.57 -10.14
N GLY A 638 7.07 30.81 -10.45
CA GLY A 638 6.56 31.47 -11.66
C GLY A 638 6.97 30.73 -12.93
N LEU A 639 6.07 30.62 -13.91
CA LEU A 639 6.32 29.89 -15.16
C LEU A 639 7.54 30.43 -15.91
N ASP A 640 7.72 31.75 -15.97
CA ASP A 640 8.88 32.38 -16.63
C ASP A 640 10.19 32.11 -15.89
N GLN A 641 10.13 32.04 -14.55
CA GLN A 641 11.27 31.63 -13.72
C GLN A 641 11.64 30.18 -14.02
N MET A 642 10.65 29.27 -14.07
CA MET A 642 10.87 27.87 -14.41
C MET A 642 11.47 27.70 -15.81
N ARG A 643 10.93 28.41 -16.81
CA ARG A 643 11.43 28.42 -18.19
C ARG A 643 12.90 28.81 -18.27
N THR A 644 13.26 29.89 -17.59
CA THR A 644 14.61 30.46 -17.61
C THR A 644 15.60 29.64 -16.79
N TRP A 645 15.20 29.19 -15.60
CA TRP A 645 16.10 28.48 -14.70
C TRP A 645 16.35 27.05 -15.16
N PHE A 646 15.35 26.36 -15.70
CA PHE A 646 15.46 24.92 -16.02
C PHE A 646 15.50 24.60 -17.51
N ASP A 647 15.65 25.59 -18.39
CA ASP A 647 15.65 25.44 -19.86
C ASP A 647 14.40 24.70 -20.39
N ARG A 648 13.23 25.02 -19.83
CA ARG A 648 11.93 24.43 -20.21
C ARG A 648 11.02 25.49 -20.86
N PRO A 649 11.29 25.95 -22.10
CA PRO A 649 10.58 27.09 -22.70
C PRO A 649 9.11 26.79 -23.04
N GLY A 650 8.75 25.54 -23.30
CA GLY A 650 7.38 25.15 -23.65
C GLY A 650 6.47 24.94 -22.44
N SER A 651 5.17 25.13 -22.63
CA SER A 651 4.14 24.70 -21.68
C SER A 651 3.91 23.20 -21.78
N THR A 652 3.50 22.57 -20.68
CA THR A 652 3.09 21.15 -20.68
C THR A 652 1.58 20.98 -20.59
N THR A 653 0.90 22.00 -20.10
CA THR A 653 -0.56 22.07 -20.00
C THR A 653 -1.08 23.44 -20.42
N LEU A 654 -2.28 23.48 -21.00
CA LEU A 654 -3.07 24.69 -21.19
C LEU A 654 -4.41 24.51 -20.47
N GLN A 655 -4.78 25.51 -19.68
CA GLN A 655 -6.08 25.61 -19.03
C GLN A 655 -6.95 26.58 -19.82
N VAL A 656 -8.02 26.08 -20.42
CA VAL A 656 -8.91 26.85 -21.27
C VAL A 656 -10.15 27.22 -20.47
N THR A 657 -10.43 28.53 -20.41
CA THR A 657 -11.66 29.06 -19.81
C THR A 657 -12.64 29.44 -20.92
N ALA A 658 -13.88 29.01 -20.79
CA ALA A 658 -14.95 29.26 -21.73
C ALA A 658 -15.51 30.69 -21.58
N VAL A 659 -16.00 31.25 -22.69
CA VAL A 659 -16.89 32.42 -22.63
C VAL A 659 -18.18 32.03 -21.93
N LYS A 660 -18.72 32.92 -21.08
CA LYS A 660 -19.97 32.67 -20.35
C LYS A 660 -21.11 32.31 -21.30
N GLY A 661 -21.76 31.18 -21.05
CA GLY A 661 -22.88 30.68 -21.87
C GLY A 661 -22.47 29.75 -23.03
N THR A 662 -21.17 29.50 -23.24
CA THR A 662 -20.69 28.48 -24.17
C THR A 662 -20.99 27.08 -23.62
N ASP A 663 -21.41 26.18 -24.49
CA ASP A 663 -21.62 24.75 -24.19
C ASP A 663 -20.26 24.03 -24.01
N PRO A 664 -19.95 23.48 -22.81
CA PRO A 664 -18.66 22.87 -22.51
C PRO A 664 -18.30 21.71 -23.44
N ASP A 665 -19.27 20.89 -23.82
CA ASP A 665 -19.03 19.71 -24.68
C ASP A 665 -18.63 20.13 -26.09
N ARG A 666 -19.25 21.21 -26.60
CA ARG A 666 -18.88 21.80 -27.90
C ARG A 666 -17.51 22.46 -27.84
N LEU A 667 -17.18 23.13 -26.74
CA LEU A 667 -15.87 23.74 -26.57
C LEU A 667 -14.78 22.67 -26.56
N LEU A 668 -14.97 21.59 -25.78
CA LEU A 668 -14.04 20.47 -25.74
C LEU A 668 -13.82 19.90 -27.14
N ALA A 669 -14.89 19.60 -27.87
CA ALA A 669 -14.79 19.08 -29.24
C ALA A 669 -14.03 20.04 -30.18
N ASN A 670 -14.32 21.34 -30.12
CA ASN A 670 -13.64 22.33 -30.95
C ASN A 670 -12.14 22.44 -30.64
N VAL A 671 -11.77 22.42 -29.35
CA VAL A 671 -10.36 22.43 -28.94
C VAL A 671 -9.66 21.13 -29.35
N SER A 672 -10.31 19.98 -29.18
CA SER A 672 -9.78 18.67 -29.60
C SER A 672 -9.44 18.62 -31.09
N HIS A 673 -10.17 19.34 -31.96
CA HIS A 673 -9.89 19.39 -33.39
C HIS A 673 -8.61 20.14 -33.76
N VAL A 674 -8.18 21.09 -32.93
CA VAL A 674 -6.99 21.93 -33.17
C VAL A 674 -5.74 21.34 -32.49
N VAL A 675 -5.94 20.50 -31.48
CA VAL A 675 -4.85 19.85 -30.74
C VAL A 675 -4.32 18.63 -31.52
N PRO A 676 -3.05 18.65 -31.98
CA PRO A 676 -2.51 17.54 -32.74
C PRO A 676 -2.19 16.34 -31.83
N ALA A 677 -2.38 15.13 -32.36
CA ALA A 677 -1.87 13.90 -31.73
C ALA A 677 -0.33 13.99 -31.59
N PRO A 678 0.27 13.47 -30.50
CA PRO A 678 -0.32 12.64 -29.46
C PRO A 678 -0.86 13.41 -28.24
N ASN A 679 -1.06 14.74 -28.31
CA ASN A 679 -1.54 15.52 -27.17
C ASN A 679 -3.02 15.24 -26.86
N HIS A 680 -3.42 15.49 -25.62
CA HIS A 680 -4.72 15.08 -25.08
C HIS A 680 -5.56 16.30 -24.69
N THR A 681 -6.87 16.15 -24.81
CA THR A 681 -7.85 17.15 -24.37
C THR A 681 -8.91 16.48 -23.52
N TYR A 682 -9.27 17.09 -22.39
CA TYR A 682 -10.25 16.56 -21.46
C TYR A 682 -10.88 17.67 -20.62
N ASP A 683 -12.04 17.43 -20.04
CA ASP A 683 -12.70 18.39 -19.13
C ASP A 683 -12.07 18.35 -17.73
N GLY A 684 -12.34 19.39 -16.92
CA GLY A 684 -11.83 19.45 -15.54
C GLY A 684 -12.26 18.28 -14.66
N ARG A 685 -13.43 17.68 -14.90
CA ARG A 685 -13.92 16.52 -14.13
C ARG A 685 -13.11 15.26 -14.43
N THR A 686 -12.77 15.04 -15.70
CA THR A 686 -11.91 13.93 -16.12
C THR A 686 -10.48 14.13 -15.61
N ALA A 687 -9.98 15.38 -15.61
CA ALA A 687 -8.70 15.73 -15.00
C ALA A 687 -8.66 15.35 -13.50
N LEU A 688 -9.67 15.78 -12.74
CA LEU A 688 -9.80 15.44 -11.32
C LEU A 688 -9.92 13.92 -11.11
N ALA A 689 -10.71 13.22 -11.93
CA ALA A 689 -10.84 11.76 -11.85
C ALA A 689 -9.51 11.03 -12.14
N GLY A 690 -8.68 11.56 -13.05
CA GLY A 690 -7.34 11.05 -13.32
C GLY A 690 -6.40 11.20 -12.14
N LEU A 691 -6.45 12.35 -11.44
CA LEU A 691 -5.70 12.57 -10.19
C LEU A 691 -6.20 11.69 -9.02
N GLU A 692 -7.49 11.32 -9.01
CA GLU A 692 -8.08 10.41 -8.02
C GLU A 692 -7.81 8.92 -8.32
N ALA A 693 -7.50 8.56 -9.57
CA ALA A 693 -7.34 7.16 -9.98
C ALA A 693 -6.27 6.39 -9.18
N PRO A 694 -5.06 6.93 -8.89
CA PRO A 694 -4.07 6.25 -8.06
C PRO A 694 -4.57 5.98 -6.63
N LEU A 695 -5.36 6.90 -6.07
CA LEU A 695 -5.95 6.76 -4.75
C LEU A 695 -6.99 5.64 -4.74
N HIS A 696 -7.91 5.62 -5.70
CA HIS A 696 -8.90 4.55 -5.84
C HIS A 696 -8.27 3.17 -6.04
N GLN A 697 -7.19 3.11 -6.83
CA GLN A 697 -6.54 1.84 -7.14
C GLN A 697 -5.81 1.25 -5.93
N SER A 698 -5.15 2.09 -5.12
CA SER A 698 -4.51 1.66 -3.86
C SER A 698 -5.50 0.93 -2.92
N MET A 699 -6.80 1.20 -3.04
CA MET A 699 -7.85 0.60 -2.22
C MET A 699 -8.22 -0.83 -2.59
N LEU A 700 -7.93 -1.30 -3.81
CA LEU A 700 -8.30 -2.66 -4.22
C LEU A 700 -7.69 -3.71 -3.29
N ILE A 701 -6.42 -3.52 -2.92
CA ILE A 701 -5.68 -4.43 -2.03
C ILE A 701 -6.20 -4.32 -0.59
N ALA A 702 -6.48 -3.09 -0.11
CA ALA A 702 -7.02 -2.85 1.23
C ALA A 702 -8.46 -3.41 1.39
N ASN A 703 -9.28 -3.31 0.34
CA ASN A 703 -10.66 -3.77 0.34
C ASN A 703 -10.78 -5.30 0.47
N ALA A 704 -9.84 -6.05 -0.11
CA ALA A 704 -9.82 -7.51 0.02
C ALA A 704 -9.69 -7.96 1.50
N VAL A 705 -8.99 -7.19 2.35
CA VAL A 705 -8.74 -7.55 3.75
C VAL A 705 -10.03 -7.51 4.58
N TRP A 706 -10.77 -6.40 4.56
CA TRP A 706 -11.96 -6.27 5.41
C TRP A 706 -13.05 -7.28 5.01
N ILE A 707 -13.22 -7.56 3.71
CA ILE A 707 -14.16 -8.57 3.21
C ILE A 707 -13.89 -9.92 3.86
N ILE A 708 -12.62 -10.33 3.92
CA ILE A 708 -12.25 -11.63 4.48
C ILE A 708 -12.33 -11.62 6.00
N VAL A 709 -11.98 -10.52 6.67
CA VAL A 709 -12.15 -10.39 8.13
C VAL A 709 -13.63 -10.54 8.52
N VAL A 710 -14.54 -9.86 7.82
CA VAL A 710 -15.99 -9.99 8.04
C VAL A 710 -16.46 -11.42 7.77
N PHE A 711 -16.01 -12.03 6.67
CA PHE A 711 -16.34 -13.41 6.35
C PHE A 711 -15.90 -14.38 7.46
N VAL A 712 -14.68 -14.24 7.96
CA VAL A 712 -14.20 -15.14 9.02
C VAL A 712 -14.92 -14.87 10.33
N ALA A 713 -15.23 -13.62 10.68
CA ALA A 713 -16.01 -13.32 11.87
C ALA A 713 -17.39 -14.00 11.82
N ALA A 714 -18.04 -14.01 10.66
CA ALA A 714 -19.30 -14.72 10.46
C ALA A 714 -19.15 -16.24 10.64
N VAL A 715 -18.06 -16.84 10.13
CA VAL A 715 -17.77 -18.27 10.33
C VAL A 715 -17.45 -18.61 11.79
N ALA A 716 -16.73 -17.74 12.49
CA ALA A 716 -16.42 -17.90 13.91
C ALA A 716 -17.69 -17.82 14.77
N LEU A 717 -18.59 -16.90 14.45
CA LEU A 717 -19.90 -16.80 15.10
C LEU A 717 -20.76 -18.04 14.83
N LEU A 718 -20.84 -18.49 13.58
CA LEU A 718 -21.52 -19.72 13.18
C LEU A 718 -21.02 -20.92 14.00
N ASN A 719 -19.69 -21.09 14.09
CA ASN A 719 -19.09 -22.18 14.84
C ASN A 719 -19.46 -22.10 16.34
N THR A 720 -19.40 -20.91 16.91
CA THR A 720 -19.66 -20.72 18.34
C THR A 720 -21.13 -20.96 18.70
N LEU A 721 -22.08 -20.47 17.90
CA LEU A 721 -23.51 -20.72 18.12
C LEU A 721 -23.88 -22.18 17.88
N THR A 722 -23.26 -22.84 16.90
CA THR A 722 -23.42 -24.28 16.71
C THR A 722 -23.03 -25.05 17.97
N LEU A 723 -21.93 -24.65 18.61
CA LEU A 723 -21.47 -25.27 19.86
C LEU A 723 -22.38 -24.97 21.04
N SER A 724 -22.84 -23.73 21.19
CA SER A 724 -23.83 -23.36 22.21
C SER A 724 -25.09 -24.24 22.13
N VAL A 725 -25.57 -24.51 20.92
CA VAL A 725 -26.72 -25.39 20.68
C VAL A 725 -26.41 -26.85 21.04
N LEU A 726 -25.21 -27.34 20.71
CA LEU A 726 -24.81 -28.73 21.01
C LEU A 726 -24.63 -28.96 22.51
N GLU A 727 -23.98 -28.05 23.22
CA GLU A 727 -23.78 -28.10 24.68
C GLU A 727 -25.13 -28.08 25.43
N ARG A 728 -26.14 -27.42 24.85
CA ARG A 728 -27.46 -27.25 25.45
C ARG A 728 -28.53 -28.13 24.81
N ARG A 729 -28.13 -29.18 24.10
CA ARG A 729 -29.05 -30.07 23.38
C ARG A 729 -30.15 -30.61 24.30
N ARG A 730 -29.79 -31.05 25.51
CA ARG A 730 -30.73 -31.56 26.52
C ARG A 730 -31.65 -30.47 27.07
N GLU A 731 -31.13 -29.28 27.37
CA GLU A 731 -31.95 -28.14 27.82
C GLU A 731 -33.00 -27.75 26.77
N ILE A 732 -32.58 -27.66 25.50
CA ILE A 732 -33.48 -27.37 24.37
C ILE A 732 -34.49 -28.50 24.16
N GLY A 733 -34.07 -29.76 24.34
CA GLY A 733 -34.94 -30.94 24.30
C GLY A 733 -36.04 -30.91 25.35
N VAL A 734 -35.69 -30.59 26.61
CA VAL A 734 -36.63 -30.45 27.72
C VAL A 734 -37.57 -29.26 27.49
N LEU A 735 -37.05 -28.10 27.09
CA LEU A 735 -37.86 -26.93 26.71
C LEU A 735 -38.90 -27.27 25.63
N ARG A 736 -38.53 -28.11 24.67
CA ARG A 736 -39.44 -28.55 23.60
C ARG A 736 -40.40 -29.67 24.03
N ALA A 737 -39.98 -30.54 24.95
CA ALA A 737 -40.86 -31.50 25.59
C ALA A 737 -41.95 -30.82 26.45
N MET A 738 -41.61 -29.67 27.06
CA MET A 738 -42.57 -28.81 27.78
C MET A 738 -43.45 -27.95 26.85
N GLY A 739 -43.43 -28.19 25.53
CA GLY A 739 -44.34 -27.54 24.58
C GLY A 739 -43.81 -26.30 23.87
N SER A 740 -42.53 -25.93 24.00
CA SER A 740 -42.00 -24.79 23.24
C SER A 740 -42.00 -25.06 21.73
N SER A 741 -42.47 -24.07 20.96
CA SER A 741 -42.55 -24.18 19.51
C SER A 741 -41.17 -24.07 18.84
N ARG A 742 -41.02 -24.66 17.64
CA ARG A 742 -39.79 -24.53 16.84
C ARG A 742 -39.42 -23.06 16.57
N ARG A 743 -40.43 -22.20 16.38
CA ARG A 743 -40.26 -20.75 16.19
C ARG A 743 -39.71 -20.08 17.44
N TYR A 744 -40.16 -20.51 18.62
CA TYR A 744 -39.65 -19.99 19.89
C TYR A 744 -38.18 -20.36 20.13
N THR A 745 -37.80 -21.63 19.88
CA THR A 745 -36.39 -22.06 19.96
C THR A 745 -35.52 -21.31 18.95
N LEU A 746 -36.02 -21.11 17.72
CA LEU A 746 -35.33 -20.32 16.70
C LEU A 746 -35.14 -18.86 17.16
N ALA A 747 -36.21 -18.22 17.66
CA ALA A 747 -36.18 -16.84 18.14
C ALA A 747 -35.22 -16.65 19.32
N MET A 748 -35.13 -17.62 20.23
CA MET A 748 -34.18 -17.59 21.35
C MET A 748 -32.73 -17.54 20.87
N VAL A 749 -32.35 -18.44 19.94
CA VAL A 749 -30.97 -18.49 19.41
C VAL A 749 -30.67 -17.25 18.56
N LEU A 750 -31.63 -16.78 17.78
CA LEU A 750 -31.49 -15.55 16.99
C LEU A 750 -31.37 -14.31 17.88
N ALA A 751 -32.08 -14.24 19.02
CA ALA A 751 -31.96 -13.15 19.97
C ALA A 751 -30.58 -13.12 20.64
N GLU A 752 -30.01 -14.29 20.99
CA GLU A 752 -28.62 -14.39 21.46
C GLU A 752 -27.65 -13.86 20.41
N ALA A 753 -27.78 -14.32 19.15
CA ALA A 753 -26.93 -13.88 18.04
C ALA A 753 -27.07 -12.38 17.74
N ALA A 754 -28.30 -11.86 17.77
CA ALA A 754 -28.58 -10.44 17.54
C ALA A 754 -27.98 -9.57 18.64
N ALA A 755 -28.10 -9.98 19.91
CA ALA A 755 -27.51 -9.23 21.01
C ALA A 755 -25.97 -9.18 20.93
N ILE A 756 -25.34 -10.30 20.57
CA ILE A 756 -23.88 -10.37 20.33
C ILE A 756 -23.50 -9.41 19.19
N GLY A 757 -24.24 -9.47 18.09
CA GLY A 757 -24.00 -8.64 16.92
C GLY A 757 -24.19 -7.15 17.21
N ILE A 758 -25.25 -6.76 17.92
CA ILE A 758 -25.55 -5.36 18.26
C ILE A 758 -24.47 -4.80 19.17
N VAL A 759 -24.13 -5.49 20.27
CA VAL A 759 -23.11 -4.99 21.21
C VAL A 759 -21.74 -4.96 20.55
N GLY A 760 -21.36 -6.00 19.82
CA GLY A 760 -20.09 -6.05 19.08
C GLY A 760 -20.01 -4.98 17.99
N GLY A 761 -21.10 -4.78 17.25
CA GLY A 761 -21.18 -3.78 16.18
C GLY A 761 -21.17 -2.35 16.70
N LEU A 762 -21.89 -2.04 17.77
CA LEU A 762 -21.88 -0.71 18.39
C LEU A 762 -20.51 -0.38 19.00
N LEU A 763 -19.94 -1.29 19.78
CA LEU A 763 -18.60 -1.09 20.33
C LEU A 763 -17.54 -1.01 19.23
N GLY A 764 -17.66 -1.84 18.19
CA GLY A 764 -16.75 -1.82 17.05
C GLY A 764 -16.86 -0.56 16.20
N LEU A 765 -18.06 -0.01 16.04
CA LEU A 765 -18.26 1.27 15.38
C LEU A 765 -17.65 2.42 16.21
N LEU A 766 -17.89 2.45 17.52
CA LEU A 766 -17.32 3.47 18.40
C LEU A 766 -15.78 3.43 18.40
N VAL A 767 -15.19 2.26 18.63
CA VAL A 767 -13.74 2.09 18.61
C VAL A 767 -13.17 2.36 17.21
N GLY A 768 -13.83 1.85 16.17
CA GLY A 768 -13.42 2.05 14.78
C GLY A 768 -13.44 3.51 14.34
N LEU A 769 -14.39 4.32 14.81
CA LEU A 769 -14.44 5.75 14.55
C LEU A 769 -13.32 6.51 15.29
N VAL A 770 -13.01 6.12 16.52
CA VAL A 770 -11.85 6.67 17.26
C VAL A 770 -10.56 6.33 16.54
N ASP A 771 -10.42 5.09 16.07
CA ASP A 771 -9.23 4.65 15.33
C ASP A 771 -9.13 5.33 13.96
N GLN A 772 -10.24 5.49 13.24
CA GLN A 772 -10.28 6.26 12.01
C GLN A 772 -9.84 7.71 12.26
N TRP A 773 -10.31 8.34 13.32
CA TRP A 773 -9.89 9.69 13.70
C TRP A 773 -8.41 9.75 14.04
N LEU A 774 -7.89 8.86 14.89
CA LEU A 774 -6.45 8.77 15.18
C LEU A 774 -5.63 8.54 13.91
N PHE A 775 -6.13 7.69 13.01
CA PHE A 775 -5.47 7.41 11.74
C PHE A 775 -5.45 8.62 10.82
N SER A 776 -6.51 9.43 10.77
CA SER A 776 -6.55 10.67 9.99
C SER A 776 -5.49 11.67 10.46
N LEU A 777 -5.27 11.78 11.78
CA LEU A 777 -4.22 12.62 12.36
C LEU A 777 -2.82 12.15 11.95
N VAL A 778 -2.54 10.85 12.12
CA VAL A 778 -1.25 10.25 11.73
C VAL A 778 -1.01 10.35 10.22
N SER A 779 -2.07 10.14 9.42
CA SER A 779 -1.98 10.23 7.97
C SER A 779 -1.65 11.63 7.51
N GLY A 780 -2.17 12.67 8.19
CA GLY A 780 -1.88 14.05 7.87
C GLY A 780 -0.39 14.40 7.95
N ASP A 781 0.28 13.92 8.99
CA ASP A 781 1.71 14.17 9.19
C ASP A 781 2.60 13.36 8.26
N ILE A 782 2.17 12.15 7.90
CA ILE A 782 2.94 11.20 7.09
C ILE A 782 2.78 11.52 5.60
N MET A 783 1.55 11.77 5.16
CA MET A 783 1.25 12.17 3.80
C MET A 783 1.48 13.65 3.53
N ASN A 784 1.71 14.43 4.60
CA ASN A 784 2.03 15.85 4.55
C ASN A 784 0.98 16.70 3.80
N PHE A 785 -0.27 16.23 3.84
CA PHE A 785 -1.46 16.98 3.48
C PHE A 785 -2.54 16.67 4.52
N ASN A 786 -3.43 17.63 4.79
CA ASN A 786 -4.39 17.48 5.88
C ASN A 786 -5.49 16.46 5.54
N VAL A 787 -5.40 15.26 6.13
CA VAL A 787 -6.50 14.29 6.09
C VAL A 787 -7.53 14.66 7.15
N THR A 788 -8.68 15.15 6.71
CA THR A 788 -9.74 15.58 7.62
C THR A 788 -10.65 14.41 7.96
N PHE A 789 -10.77 14.08 9.25
CA PHE A 789 -11.75 13.12 9.73
C PHE A 789 -13.18 13.59 9.41
N ARG A 790 -13.88 12.85 8.55
CA ARG A 790 -15.30 13.12 8.23
C ARG A 790 -16.09 11.81 8.29
N PRO A 791 -16.68 11.47 9.45
CA PRO A 791 -17.36 10.19 9.63
C PRO A 791 -18.43 10.00 8.56
N SER A 792 -18.22 9.00 7.71
CA SER A 792 -19.11 8.72 6.59
C SER A 792 -20.33 7.94 7.07
N PRO A 793 -21.55 8.25 6.59
CA PRO A 793 -22.72 7.39 6.81
C PRO A 793 -22.48 5.95 6.36
N MET A 794 -21.56 5.73 5.42
CA MET A 794 -21.16 4.38 4.97
C MET A 794 -20.55 3.52 6.08
N ALA A 795 -19.92 4.10 7.10
CA ALA A 795 -19.44 3.34 8.25
C ALA A 795 -20.58 2.62 8.98
N LEU A 796 -21.74 3.29 9.10
CA LEU A 796 -22.96 2.70 9.64
C LEU A 796 -23.49 1.60 8.70
N VAL A 797 -23.53 1.86 7.39
CA VAL A 797 -23.98 0.88 6.39
C VAL A 797 -23.13 -0.39 6.44
N PHE A 798 -21.80 -0.28 6.47
CA PHE A 798 -20.90 -1.43 6.58
C PHE A 798 -21.06 -2.16 7.91
N THR A 799 -21.25 -1.43 9.01
CA THR A 799 -21.53 -2.04 10.32
C THR A 799 -22.84 -2.83 10.31
N LEU A 800 -23.91 -2.27 9.73
CA LEU A 800 -25.18 -2.96 9.56
C LEU A 800 -25.07 -4.15 8.61
N GLY A 801 -24.27 -4.04 7.55
CA GLY A 801 -23.96 -5.15 6.65
C GLY A 801 -23.22 -6.29 7.34
N ALA A 802 -22.19 -5.99 8.13
CA ALA A 802 -21.45 -6.97 8.91
C ALA A 802 -22.34 -7.66 9.96
N LEU A 803 -23.23 -6.89 10.60
CA LEU A 803 -24.25 -7.41 11.50
C LEU A 803 -25.21 -8.36 10.78
N ALA A 804 -25.70 -7.96 9.60
CA ALA A 804 -26.59 -8.78 8.78
C ALA A 804 -25.91 -10.09 8.35
N ILE A 805 -24.66 -10.05 7.88
CA ILE A 805 -23.89 -11.24 7.50
C ILE A 805 -23.70 -12.17 8.72
N SER A 806 -23.40 -11.61 9.89
CA SER A 806 -23.25 -12.35 11.14
C SER A 806 -24.55 -13.04 11.54
N LEU A 807 -25.69 -12.33 11.45
CA LEU A 807 -27.02 -12.87 11.70
C LEU A 807 -27.40 -13.96 10.70
N LEU A 808 -27.14 -13.76 9.41
CA LEU A 808 -27.36 -14.77 8.37
C LEU A 808 -26.52 -16.03 8.65
N GLY A 809 -25.28 -15.86 9.10
CA GLY A 809 -24.41 -16.95 9.54
C GLY A 809 -24.93 -17.70 10.77
N SER A 810 -25.75 -17.06 11.62
CA SER A 810 -26.39 -17.69 12.78
C SER A 810 -27.66 -18.49 12.45
N LEU A 811 -28.21 -18.31 11.24
CA LEU A 811 -29.47 -18.94 10.86
C LEU A 811 -29.37 -20.47 10.71
N PRO A 812 -28.31 -21.06 10.13
CA PRO A 812 -28.15 -22.51 10.07
C PRO A 812 -28.16 -23.20 11.45
N PRO A 813 -27.37 -22.78 12.48
CA PRO A 813 -27.41 -23.42 13.79
C PRO A 813 -28.74 -23.19 14.51
N ALA A 814 -29.35 -22.00 14.38
CA ALA A 814 -30.66 -21.71 14.96
C ALA A 814 -31.75 -22.64 14.38
N ARG A 815 -31.75 -22.84 13.05
CA ARG A 815 -32.65 -23.79 12.38
C ARG A 815 -32.40 -25.24 12.82
N ARG A 816 -31.14 -25.62 13.03
CA ARG A 816 -30.78 -26.95 13.53
C ARG A 816 -31.29 -27.17 14.96
N ALA A 817 -31.14 -26.17 15.84
CA ALA A 817 -31.67 -26.19 17.20
C ALA A 817 -33.21 -26.39 17.20
N ALA A 818 -33.90 -25.61 16.38
CA ALA A 818 -35.35 -25.66 16.23
C ALA A 818 -35.87 -27.00 15.67
N ARG A 819 -35.03 -27.78 14.98
CA ARG A 819 -35.38 -29.06 14.36
C ARG A 819 -34.86 -30.30 15.10
N LEU A 820 -34.22 -30.13 16.26
CA LEU A 820 -33.74 -31.25 17.09
C LEU A 820 -34.87 -32.28 17.36
N ASN A 821 -34.57 -33.58 17.27
CA ASN A 821 -35.51 -34.60 17.68
C ASN A 821 -35.58 -34.61 19.23
N ILE A 822 -36.80 -34.54 19.78
CA ILE A 822 -37.03 -34.47 21.23
C ILE A 822 -36.56 -35.76 21.91
N ILE A 823 -36.87 -36.91 21.31
CA ILE A 823 -36.52 -38.24 21.85
C ILE A 823 -35.00 -38.36 21.91
N GLU A 824 -34.32 -38.07 20.81
CA GLU A 824 -32.86 -38.13 20.69
C GLU A 824 -32.13 -37.09 21.57
N ALA A 825 -32.78 -35.99 21.93
CA ALA A 825 -32.19 -34.95 22.80
C ALA A 825 -32.30 -35.29 24.29
N VAL A 826 -33.30 -36.10 24.66
CA VAL A 826 -33.54 -36.53 26.05
C VAL A 826 -32.89 -37.89 26.35
N SER A 827 -32.68 -38.73 25.33
CA SER A 827 -32.09 -40.08 25.44
C SER A 827 -30.55 -40.13 25.42
N VAL A 828 -29.85 -39.00 25.47
CA VAL A 828 -28.37 -38.99 25.48
C VAL A 828 -27.88 -39.30 26.90
N GLU A 829 -27.50 -40.56 27.14
CA GLU A 829 -26.62 -41.00 28.24
C GLU A 829 -25.15 -41.06 27.79
#